data_AF-A0A0P9GZW6-F1
#
_entry.id   AF-A0A0P9GZW6-F1
#
_cell.length_a   1.000
_cell.length_b   1.000
_cell.length_c   1.000
_cell.angle_alpha   90.00
_cell.angle_beta   90.00
_cell.angle_gamma   90.00
#
_symmetry.space_group_name_H-M   'P 1'
#
loop_
_entity.id
_entity.type
_entity.pdbx_description
1 polymer ?
#
loop_
_entity_poly.entity_id
_entity_poly.type
_entity_poly.pdbx_seq_one_letter_code
_entity_poly.pdbx_strand_id
1 'polypeptide(L)'
;NNTIDNASKLLQVEKELQEKGIPLKYASLPAFTSHINKQNGVITPSYTSAPAPMGIGFYGTKNVSGHLVGYNLTTSSVMASIHINNMNDFYLLNDGPYSETFQLNSVLSNVTLFGNSSYNFWTQNVVFYSARTHQITFLDNIWNFSSPAIYMSNNSLYSYDGNLDAPVFYYDIGPTITVTYPFTLNLYLNSTVIDRDSAVYFNYSLTYSNKTVSGSYDRVLFNSTYNQPASFTAVKPEYLASGTHVTPTGFIPYDFEIMVGGPGGGSTTSIYNINATMNLKYEKSGKYYNVPSAYDTGSETGETSEGVSVSWNNYTAHLTPGPSFVYGMWGISNNNKMVHYSGRVSPSNAFMFVSPGAFNESMAAWSPLSLNGTYSFTLPSGYYTAEALMSYHNPVMFTIGNDASLPFNNFMGIYTPLYAFDNSQLKNISLYGNGTLNNPYVVYNVQTMPVNSLFEEFNDYAFPVFSGVLIMNTNASAVLYHMPSLFIKYNNPEYSGYVNFYKFPSYNFLNYEFYNASNITVWKSNDISGYFSSSLEGFPAANLVIWNSTRILNGSNTFNVMDSGMLVFNSNNVTIWGNYLFNSPLIYNNTFEDITNIWGAPLGLAEYSSNDTIYNNFFDVEITAYSPEVSIYTGGFAMYVDHWNITKQPAYIVHYFNGFALYGSIIYTRYQGGNFWYNFNGTIPYNNDGLIAIGGDYVPLYYFIFPFFIVSCIIHFIKIYNSI
;
A
#
# COMPACT_ATOMS: atom_id res chain seq x y z
N ASN A 1 -6.04 19.52 19.89
CA ASN A 1 -7.31 18.92 20.34
C ASN A 1 -8.04 18.15 19.25
N ASN A 2 -8.04 18.57 17.97
CA ASN A 2 -8.72 17.82 16.90
C ASN A 2 -7.96 16.56 16.41
N THR A 3 -6.64 16.49 16.58
CA THR A 3 -5.82 15.36 16.09
C THR A 3 -6.02 14.05 16.85
N ILE A 4 -6.31 14.11 18.16
CA ILE A 4 -6.58 12.91 18.97
C ILE A 4 -7.94 12.29 18.60
N ASP A 5 -8.92 13.12 18.22
CA ASP A 5 -10.28 12.69 17.85
C ASP A 5 -10.29 11.97 16.49
N ASN A 6 -9.46 12.41 15.54
CA ASN A 6 -9.35 11.79 14.21
C ASN A 6 -8.68 10.40 14.26
N ALA A 7 -7.68 10.17 15.13
CA ALA A 7 -7.04 8.86 15.30
C ALA A 7 -8.01 7.79 15.80
N SER A 8 -8.78 8.13 16.86
CA SER A 8 -9.81 7.22 17.37
C SER A 8 -10.88 6.91 16.33
N LYS A 9 -11.15 7.86 15.44
CA LYS A 9 -12.17 7.73 14.42
C LYS A 9 -11.74 6.85 13.25
N LEU A 10 -10.50 6.98 12.78
CA LEU A 10 -9.94 6.07 11.77
C LEU A 10 -10.04 4.62 12.24
N LEU A 11 -9.49 4.34 13.43
CA LEU A 11 -9.50 3.00 14.02
C LEU A 11 -10.93 2.48 14.24
N GLN A 12 -11.87 3.36 14.61
CA GLN A 12 -13.28 2.98 14.72
C GLN A 12 -13.87 2.58 13.37
N VAL A 13 -13.61 3.33 12.30
CA VAL A 13 -14.11 3.01 10.96
C VAL A 13 -13.53 1.68 10.48
N GLU A 14 -12.20 1.50 10.57
CA GLU A 14 -11.54 0.24 10.17
C GLU A 14 -12.12 -0.96 10.92
N LYS A 15 -12.28 -0.85 12.24
CA LYS A 15 -12.90 -1.88 13.07
C LYS A 15 -14.36 -2.17 12.68
N GLU A 16 -15.16 -1.14 12.41
CA GLU A 16 -16.56 -1.32 11.98
C GLU A 16 -16.65 -2.02 10.61
N LEU A 17 -15.74 -1.72 9.68
CA LEU A 17 -15.65 -2.42 8.39
C LEU A 17 -15.26 -3.89 8.57
N GLN A 18 -14.28 -4.15 9.43
CA GLN A 18 -13.81 -5.48 9.77
C GLN A 18 -14.92 -6.33 10.43
N GLU A 19 -15.60 -5.81 11.45
CA GLU A 19 -16.68 -6.52 12.16
C GLU A 19 -17.85 -6.89 11.22
N LYS A 20 -18.05 -6.11 10.16
CA LYS A 20 -19.06 -6.36 9.11
C LYS A 20 -18.55 -7.25 7.97
N GLY A 21 -17.26 -7.59 7.95
CA GLY A 21 -16.64 -8.39 6.89
C GLY A 21 -16.60 -7.69 5.53
N ILE A 22 -16.54 -6.35 5.52
CA ILE A 22 -16.46 -5.55 4.29
C ILE A 22 -15.00 -5.52 3.84
N PRO A 23 -14.67 -6.01 2.62
CA PRO A 23 -13.31 -5.91 2.10
C PRO A 23 -12.88 -4.44 1.96
N LEU A 24 -11.72 -4.08 2.51
CA LEU A 24 -11.21 -2.71 2.51
C LEU A 24 -11.03 -2.14 1.09
N LYS A 25 -10.79 -2.99 0.09
CA LYS A 25 -10.75 -2.62 -1.34
C LYS A 25 -12.01 -1.96 -1.89
N TYR A 26 -13.15 -2.12 -1.21
CA TYR A 26 -14.42 -1.49 -1.57
C TYR A 26 -14.71 -0.21 -0.78
N ALA A 27 -13.84 0.13 0.19
CA ALA A 27 -13.92 1.35 0.97
C ALA A 27 -12.76 2.28 0.57
N SER A 28 -13.08 3.32 -0.20
CA SER A 28 -12.15 4.41 -0.50
C SER A 28 -12.25 5.42 0.65
N LEU A 29 -11.26 5.37 1.55
CA LEU A 29 -11.36 5.99 2.87
C LEU A 29 -11.05 7.49 2.81
N PRO A 30 -11.73 8.36 3.59
CA PRO A 30 -11.38 9.78 3.67
C PRO A 30 -10.00 9.98 4.32
N ALA A 31 -9.18 10.91 3.85
CA ALA A 31 -7.88 11.25 4.44
C ALA A 31 -8.00 11.84 5.87
N PHE A 32 -8.18 11.00 6.89
CA PHE A 32 -8.44 11.39 8.29
C PHE A 32 -7.27 12.13 8.95
N THR A 33 -6.06 11.87 8.47
CA THR A 33 -4.80 12.45 8.98
C THR A 33 -4.43 13.75 8.28
N SER A 34 -4.98 14.01 7.09
CA SER A 34 -4.64 15.20 6.31
C SER A 34 -5.01 16.50 7.04
N HIS A 35 -4.19 17.54 6.84
CA HIS A 35 -4.41 18.85 7.44
C HIS A 35 -4.79 19.88 6.37
N ILE A 36 -5.76 20.75 6.71
CA ILE A 36 -6.12 21.85 5.81
C ILE A 36 -4.97 22.84 5.75
N ASN A 37 -4.42 23.04 4.56
CA ASN A 37 -3.49 24.12 4.31
C ASN A 37 -4.25 25.36 3.83
N LYS A 38 -3.86 26.52 4.40
CA LYS A 38 -4.35 27.83 3.97
C LYS A 38 -3.19 28.77 3.73
N GLN A 39 -3.13 29.33 2.53
CA GLN A 39 -2.21 30.41 2.20
C GLN A 39 -3.01 31.71 2.08
N ASN A 40 -2.74 32.69 2.94
CA ASN A 40 -3.43 33.99 2.96
C ASN A 40 -4.97 33.88 3.01
N GLY A 41 -5.49 32.89 3.76
CA GLY A 41 -6.93 32.66 3.91
C GLY A 41 -7.59 31.87 2.77
N VAL A 42 -6.79 31.42 1.79
CA VAL A 42 -7.23 30.63 0.64
C VAL A 42 -6.76 29.18 0.80
N ILE A 43 -7.63 28.22 0.47
CA ILE A 43 -7.35 26.78 0.61
C ILE A 43 -6.30 26.35 -0.43
N THR A 44 -5.34 25.54 0.01
CA THR A 44 -4.33 24.90 -0.85
C THR A 44 -4.32 23.40 -0.56
N PRO A 45 -3.69 22.55 -1.41
CA PRO A 45 -3.59 21.13 -1.15
C PRO A 45 -3.11 20.81 0.26
N SER A 46 -3.71 19.79 0.88
CA SER A 46 -3.33 19.29 2.21
C SER A 46 -1.95 18.61 2.18
N TYR A 47 -1.66 17.91 1.09
CA TYR A 47 -0.36 17.31 0.82
C TYR A 47 0.67 18.36 0.39
N THR A 48 1.90 18.21 0.87
CA THR A 48 3.07 19.03 0.49
C THR A 48 4.15 18.24 -0.26
N SER A 49 3.99 16.92 -0.30
CA SER A 49 4.89 15.93 -0.88
C SER A 49 4.10 14.64 -1.13
N ALA A 50 4.70 13.71 -1.87
CA ALA A 50 4.22 12.34 -2.00
C ALA A 50 4.72 11.46 -0.81
N PRO A 51 4.11 10.28 -0.56
CA PRO A 51 2.98 9.68 -1.27
C PRO A 51 1.70 10.52 -1.12
N ALA A 52 1.05 10.82 -2.25
CA ALA A 52 -0.12 11.70 -2.32
C ALA A 52 -1.09 11.20 -3.41
N PRO A 53 -2.38 11.61 -3.41
CA PRO A 53 -3.32 11.27 -4.47
C PRO A 53 -3.01 12.05 -5.76
N MET A 54 -2.00 11.60 -6.50
CA MET A 54 -1.48 12.29 -7.69
C MET A 54 -2.53 12.35 -8.81
N GLY A 55 -2.74 13.52 -9.42
CA GLY A 55 -3.74 13.71 -10.47
C GLY A 55 -4.07 15.17 -10.77
N ILE A 56 -5.35 15.54 -10.70
CA ILE A 56 -5.84 16.91 -10.87
C ILE A 56 -6.79 17.22 -9.72
N GLY A 57 -6.43 18.17 -8.86
CA GLY A 57 -7.31 18.72 -7.80
C GLY A 57 -7.70 20.17 -8.06
N PHE A 58 -8.98 20.50 -7.87
CA PHE A 58 -9.54 21.84 -8.02
C PHE A 58 -10.28 22.30 -6.76
N TYR A 59 -9.61 23.17 -6.01
CA TYR A 59 -10.01 23.64 -4.70
C TYR A 59 -10.87 24.91 -4.71
N GLY A 60 -11.39 25.35 -5.86
CA GLY A 60 -12.04 26.67 -5.95
C GLY A 60 -11.06 27.84 -5.78
N THR A 61 -9.79 27.66 -6.13
CA THR A 61 -8.75 28.69 -6.00
C THR A 61 -8.09 28.96 -7.33
N LYS A 62 -7.67 30.21 -7.56
CA LYS A 62 -6.95 30.61 -8.77
C LYS A 62 -5.96 31.71 -8.48
N ASN A 63 -4.96 31.82 -9.32
CA ASN A 63 -4.02 32.92 -9.31
C ASN A 63 -4.57 34.10 -10.13
N VAL A 64 -4.66 35.27 -9.50
CA VAL A 64 -4.98 36.55 -10.13
C VAL A 64 -3.83 37.51 -9.87
N SER A 65 -3.08 37.84 -10.92
CA SER A 65 -1.97 38.80 -10.87
C SER A 65 -0.89 38.46 -9.82
N GLY A 66 -0.59 37.17 -9.64
CA GLY A 66 0.42 36.69 -8.68
C GLY A 66 -0.10 36.38 -7.29
N HIS A 67 -1.41 36.56 -7.04
CA HIS A 67 -2.04 36.28 -5.75
C HIS A 67 -3.10 35.19 -5.87
N LEU A 68 -3.09 34.23 -4.96
CA LEU A 68 -4.17 33.24 -4.87
C LEU A 68 -5.43 33.90 -4.33
N VAL A 69 -6.55 33.65 -5.00
CA VAL A 69 -7.89 34.07 -4.59
C VAL A 69 -8.82 32.86 -4.58
N GLY A 70 -9.60 32.73 -3.52
CA GLY A 70 -10.63 31.70 -3.40
C GLY A 70 -11.98 32.18 -3.95
N TYR A 71 -12.75 31.26 -4.53
CA TYR A 71 -14.11 31.48 -4.99
C TYR A 71 -14.89 30.17 -4.95
N ASN A 72 -16.21 30.26 -5.15
CA ASN A 72 -17.08 29.09 -5.20
C ASN A 72 -17.44 28.77 -6.64
N LEU A 73 -17.38 27.50 -6.99
CA LEU A 73 -17.91 26.97 -8.24
C LEU A 73 -18.93 25.89 -7.88
N THR A 74 -20.18 26.08 -8.31
CA THR A 74 -21.22 25.05 -8.20
C THR A 74 -21.61 24.52 -9.57
N THR A 75 -21.95 23.24 -9.61
CA THR A 75 -22.42 22.55 -10.83
C THR A 75 -23.33 21.38 -10.47
N SER A 76 -24.20 20.98 -11.40
CA SER A 76 -24.93 19.70 -11.26
C SER A 76 -24.13 18.49 -11.75
N SER A 77 -22.95 18.68 -12.34
CA SER A 77 -22.15 17.55 -12.76
C SER A 77 -20.65 17.83 -12.86
N VAL A 78 -19.87 16.86 -12.40
CA VAL A 78 -18.40 16.82 -12.52
C VAL A 78 -18.03 15.62 -13.39
N MET A 79 -17.04 15.79 -14.26
CA MET A 79 -16.56 14.76 -15.15
C MET A 79 -15.04 14.70 -15.18
N ALA A 80 -14.50 13.48 -15.08
CA ALA A 80 -13.11 13.19 -15.35
C ALA A 80 -12.97 12.46 -16.68
N SER A 81 -11.91 12.75 -17.42
CA SER A 81 -11.52 12.03 -18.64
C SER A 81 -10.09 11.57 -18.50
N ILE A 82 -9.85 10.28 -18.69
CA ILE A 82 -8.55 9.62 -18.53
C ILE A 82 -8.29 8.84 -19.81
N HIS A 83 -7.18 9.11 -20.48
CA HIS A 83 -6.74 8.33 -21.63
C HIS A 83 -5.43 7.65 -21.28
N ILE A 84 -5.39 6.32 -21.37
CA ILE A 84 -4.24 5.51 -20.94
C ILE A 84 -3.69 4.74 -22.13
N ASN A 85 -2.42 5.01 -22.45
CA ASN A 85 -1.69 4.30 -23.50
C ASN A 85 -0.97 3.06 -22.98
N ASN A 86 -0.47 3.12 -21.75
CA ASN A 86 0.12 2.01 -21.01
C ASN A 86 0.30 2.41 -19.55
N MET A 87 0.39 1.40 -18.69
CA MET A 87 0.70 1.54 -17.28
C MET A 87 1.35 0.26 -16.75
N ASN A 88 2.21 0.39 -15.76
CA ASN A 88 2.77 -0.68 -14.95
C ASN A 88 3.03 -0.12 -13.55
N ASP A 89 2.30 -0.66 -12.59
CA ASP A 89 2.36 -0.38 -11.17
C ASP A 89 2.83 -1.63 -10.43
N PHE A 90 3.43 -1.46 -9.26
CA PHE A 90 3.69 -2.59 -8.38
C PHE A 90 3.77 -2.20 -6.91
N TYR A 91 2.96 -2.83 -6.06
CA TYR A 91 3.03 -2.66 -4.61
C TYR A 91 2.51 -3.92 -3.91
N LEU A 92 3.37 -4.65 -3.18
CA LEU A 92 3.00 -5.99 -2.70
C LEU A 92 2.05 -5.97 -1.49
N LEU A 93 2.17 -4.98 -0.61
CA LEU A 93 1.46 -4.93 0.66
C LEU A 93 0.03 -4.39 0.54
N ASN A 94 -0.60 -4.58 -0.63
CA ASN A 94 -2.01 -4.28 -0.88
C ASN A 94 -2.73 -5.55 -1.38
N ASP A 95 -4.03 -5.46 -1.65
CA ASP A 95 -4.86 -6.59 -2.08
C ASP A 95 -4.80 -6.88 -3.60
N GLY A 96 -3.88 -6.23 -4.32
CA GLY A 96 -3.70 -6.36 -5.76
C GLY A 96 -2.39 -5.73 -6.21
N PRO A 97 -1.28 -6.48 -6.32
CA PRO A 97 0.04 -5.89 -6.52
C PRO A 97 0.27 -5.26 -7.88
N TYR A 98 -0.68 -5.36 -8.79
CA TYR A 98 -0.70 -4.70 -10.11
C TYR A 98 -2.08 -4.12 -10.30
N SER A 99 -2.53 -3.38 -9.28
CA SER A 99 -3.81 -2.75 -9.24
C SER A 99 -3.70 -1.37 -8.59
N GLU A 100 -4.50 -0.47 -9.13
CA GLU A 100 -4.60 0.92 -8.75
C GLU A 100 -6.06 1.37 -8.85
N THR A 101 -6.36 2.52 -8.27
CA THR A 101 -7.64 3.19 -8.46
C THR A 101 -7.51 4.49 -9.24
N PHE A 102 -8.53 4.78 -10.05
CA PHE A 102 -8.81 6.11 -10.57
C PHE A 102 -10.08 6.61 -9.88
N GLN A 103 -10.02 7.72 -9.15
CA GLN A 103 -11.14 8.18 -8.32
C GLN A 103 -11.54 9.60 -8.70
N LEU A 104 -12.74 9.75 -9.26
CA LEU A 104 -13.38 11.05 -9.42
C LEU A 104 -14.17 11.34 -8.14
N ASN A 105 -13.68 12.30 -7.36
CA ASN A 105 -14.28 12.64 -6.08
C ASN A 105 -14.79 14.08 -6.09
N SER A 106 -15.92 14.29 -5.42
CA SER A 106 -16.48 15.63 -5.22
C SER A 106 -17.48 15.66 -4.06
N VAL A 107 -17.57 16.82 -3.41
CA VAL A 107 -18.55 17.06 -2.35
C VAL A 107 -19.86 17.63 -2.92
N LEU A 108 -20.93 16.87 -2.74
CA LEU A 108 -22.30 17.26 -3.03
C LEU A 108 -22.87 18.09 -1.87
N SER A 109 -23.26 19.33 -2.15
CA SER A 109 -23.86 20.26 -1.19
C SER A 109 -25.37 20.39 -1.38
N ASN A 110 -26.01 20.91 -0.33
CA ASN A 110 -27.46 21.15 -0.28
C ASN A 110 -28.30 19.89 -0.42
N VAL A 111 -27.79 18.75 0.04
CA VAL A 111 -28.55 17.49 0.06
C VAL A 111 -29.66 17.60 1.10
N THR A 112 -30.88 17.27 0.69
CA THR A 112 -32.03 17.26 1.58
C THR A 112 -32.16 15.92 2.29
N LEU A 113 -32.17 15.91 3.61
CA LEU A 113 -32.68 14.78 4.42
C LEU A 113 -33.81 15.27 5.31
N PHE A 114 -34.93 14.56 5.29
CA PHE A 114 -36.08 14.81 6.16
C PHE A 114 -36.57 16.27 6.11
N GLY A 115 -36.55 16.89 4.92
CA GLY A 115 -36.89 18.29 4.70
C GLY A 115 -35.77 19.31 4.98
N ASN A 116 -34.64 18.91 5.55
CA ASN A 116 -33.50 19.79 5.84
C ASN A 116 -32.42 19.66 4.74
N SER A 117 -32.12 20.77 4.05
CA SER A 117 -31.16 20.83 2.93
C SER A 117 -29.76 21.29 3.34
N SER A 118 -29.36 21.09 4.61
CA SER A 118 -28.03 21.48 5.10
C SER A 118 -26.97 20.38 4.98
N TYR A 119 -27.31 19.21 4.42
CA TYR A 119 -26.40 18.07 4.39
C TYR A 119 -25.42 18.18 3.23
N ASN A 120 -24.22 17.64 3.46
CA ASN A 120 -23.14 17.54 2.51
C ASN A 120 -22.65 16.09 2.47
N PHE A 121 -22.48 15.56 1.28
CA PHE A 121 -22.04 14.19 1.06
C PHE A 121 -20.85 14.17 0.11
N TRP A 122 -19.82 13.44 0.47
CA TRP A 122 -18.71 13.16 -0.42
C TRP A 122 -19.05 11.95 -1.26
N THR A 123 -18.98 12.11 -2.58
CA THR A 123 -19.32 11.06 -3.53
C THR A 123 -18.09 10.75 -4.37
N GLN A 124 -17.79 9.47 -4.51
CA GLN A 124 -16.62 8.98 -5.22
C GLN A 124 -17.10 8.06 -6.34
N ASN A 125 -16.72 8.35 -7.58
CA ASN A 125 -16.88 7.45 -8.72
C ASN A 125 -15.50 6.84 -8.99
N VAL A 126 -15.33 5.60 -8.54
CA VAL A 126 -14.05 4.92 -8.43
C VAL A 126 -13.95 3.83 -9.49
N VAL A 127 -12.78 3.70 -10.09
CA VAL A 127 -12.42 2.58 -10.93
C VAL A 127 -11.24 1.88 -10.31
N PHE A 128 -11.45 0.63 -9.89
CA PHE A 128 -10.38 -0.32 -9.64
C PHE A 128 -9.90 -0.86 -10.99
N TYR A 129 -8.64 -0.64 -11.31
CA TYR A 129 -8.02 -1.20 -12.50
C TYR A 129 -6.94 -2.18 -12.07
N SER A 130 -6.80 -3.29 -12.81
CA SER A 130 -5.63 -4.17 -12.67
C SER A 130 -4.85 -4.21 -13.97
N ALA A 131 -3.61 -3.73 -13.94
CA ALA A 131 -2.68 -3.80 -15.07
C ALA A 131 -2.37 -5.27 -15.46
N ARG A 132 -2.46 -6.22 -14.53
CA ARG A 132 -2.23 -7.65 -14.78
C ARG A 132 -3.37 -8.32 -15.56
N THR A 133 -4.62 -8.09 -15.18
CA THR A 133 -5.77 -8.77 -15.80
C THR A 133 -6.47 -7.91 -16.87
N HIS A 134 -6.10 -6.64 -16.98
CA HIS A 134 -6.77 -5.62 -17.78
C HIS A 134 -8.27 -5.53 -17.50
N GLN A 135 -8.66 -5.68 -16.24
CA GLN A 135 -10.04 -5.51 -15.80
C GLN A 135 -10.22 -4.17 -15.13
N ILE A 136 -11.30 -3.47 -15.51
CA ILE A 136 -11.84 -2.30 -14.83
C ILE A 136 -13.07 -2.75 -14.06
N THR A 137 -13.11 -2.52 -12.75
CA THR A 137 -14.30 -2.69 -11.93
C THR A 137 -14.71 -1.32 -11.39
N PHE A 138 -15.95 -0.92 -11.67
CA PHE A 138 -16.51 0.32 -11.11
C PHE A 138 -16.90 0.10 -9.65
N LEU A 139 -16.72 1.13 -8.84
CA LEU A 139 -17.08 1.19 -7.44
C LEU A 139 -17.60 2.62 -7.19
N ASP A 140 -18.61 2.80 -6.34
CA ASP A 140 -18.88 4.10 -5.75
C ASP A 140 -18.79 4.06 -4.23
N ASN A 141 -18.54 5.22 -3.65
CA ASN A 141 -18.70 5.43 -2.21
C ASN A 141 -19.44 6.75 -1.95
N ILE A 142 -20.30 6.74 -0.93
CA ILE A 142 -20.96 7.95 -0.40
C ILE A 142 -20.70 8.06 1.10
N TRP A 143 -20.09 9.16 1.52
CA TRP A 143 -19.79 9.47 2.91
C TRP A 143 -20.53 10.72 3.37
N ASN A 144 -21.01 10.74 4.62
CA ASN A 144 -21.74 11.89 5.15
C ASN A 144 -20.80 12.96 5.71
N PHE A 145 -20.43 13.97 4.93
CA PHE A 145 -19.55 15.06 5.37
C PHE A 145 -20.29 16.22 6.07
N SER A 146 -21.51 15.98 6.56
CA SER A 146 -22.32 16.99 7.24
C SER A 146 -21.90 17.28 8.69
N SER A 147 -20.96 16.51 9.24
CA SER A 147 -20.39 16.74 10.57
C SER A 147 -19.02 16.07 10.72
N PRO A 148 -18.24 16.44 11.76
CA PRO A 148 -16.99 15.75 12.08
C PRO A 148 -17.17 14.25 12.37
N ALA A 149 -18.37 13.80 12.75
CA ALA A 149 -18.64 12.40 13.07
C ALA A 149 -18.79 11.48 11.84
N ILE A 150 -18.91 12.04 10.63
CA ILE A 150 -19.21 11.36 9.35
C ILE A 150 -20.38 10.34 9.35
N TYR A 151 -21.22 10.40 10.38
CA TYR A 151 -22.26 9.40 10.65
C TYR A 151 -23.30 9.31 9.53
N MET A 152 -23.45 8.13 8.93
CA MET A 152 -24.46 7.82 7.92
C MET A 152 -25.56 6.93 8.49
N SER A 153 -26.75 7.48 8.76
CA SER A 153 -27.86 6.72 9.34
C SER A 153 -28.48 5.71 8.35
N ASN A 154 -29.14 4.67 8.87
CA ASN A 154 -29.95 3.72 8.08
C ASN A 154 -31.09 4.38 7.29
N ASN A 155 -31.54 5.57 7.68
CA ASN A 155 -32.64 6.27 7.03
C ASN A 155 -32.17 7.38 6.07
N SER A 156 -30.85 7.51 5.84
CA SER A 156 -30.30 8.59 5.02
C SER A 156 -30.68 8.43 3.54
N LEU A 157 -30.89 7.20 3.08
CA LEU A 157 -31.22 6.88 1.69
C LEU A 157 -32.65 6.33 1.61
N TYR A 158 -33.36 6.72 0.55
CA TYR A 158 -34.73 6.29 0.26
C TYR A 158 -34.78 5.13 -0.75
N SER A 159 -33.95 5.20 -1.79
CA SER A 159 -33.85 4.17 -2.84
C SER A 159 -32.42 4.14 -3.38
N TYR A 160 -31.84 2.96 -3.49
CA TYR A 160 -30.47 2.71 -3.91
C TYR A 160 -30.33 1.24 -4.35
N ASP A 161 -29.33 0.93 -5.17
CA ASP A 161 -29.08 -0.43 -5.68
C ASP A 161 -27.92 -1.14 -4.93
N GLY A 162 -26.98 -0.37 -4.37
CA GLY A 162 -25.84 -0.87 -3.59
C GLY A 162 -26.12 -1.18 -2.12
N ASN A 163 -25.10 -1.03 -1.28
CA ASN A 163 -25.08 -1.42 0.13
C ASN A 163 -24.92 -0.20 1.04
N LEU A 164 -25.87 -0.03 1.97
CA LEU A 164 -25.80 0.99 3.02
C LEU A 164 -25.24 0.38 4.30
N ASP A 165 -23.98 0.64 4.60
CA ASP A 165 -23.29 0.13 5.80
C ASP A 165 -23.35 1.12 6.96
N ALA A 166 -24.56 1.51 7.36
CA ALA A 166 -24.74 2.38 8.50
C ALA A 166 -24.04 1.82 9.76
N PRO A 167 -23.33 2.63 10.57
CA PRO A 167 -23.32 4.09 10.53
C PRO A 167 -22.21 4.72 9.66
N VAL A 168 -21.53 3.97 8.79
CA VAL A 168 -20.26 4.37 8.18
C VAL A 168 -20.46 5.09 6.84
N PHE A 169 -20.88 4.34 5.81
CA PHE A 169 -20.90 4.82 4.43
C PHE A 169 -21.86 3.98 3.58
N TYR A 170 -21.94 4.30 2.30
CA TYR A 170 -22.63 3.52 1.28
C TYR A 170 -21.67 3.19 0.14
N TYR A 171 -21.84 2.04 -0.51
CA TYR A 171 -21.08 1.64 -1.70
C TYR A 171 -21.85 0.71 -2.63
N ASP A 172 -21.58 0.79 -3.93
CA ASP A 172 -21.95 -0.23 -4.92
C ASP A 172 -20.75 -0.70 -5.76
N ILE A 173 -20.84 -1.92 -6.30
CA ILE A 173 -19.77 -2.55 -7.09
C ILE A 173 -20.30 -3.01 -8.44
N GLY A 174 -19.57 -2.65 -9.48
CA GLY A 174 -19.73 -3.16 -10.83
C GLY A 174 -20.23 -2.09 -11.81
N PRO A 175 -20.25 -2.39 -13.11
CA PRO A 175 -19.84 -3.66 -13.73
C PRO A 175 -18.31 -3.86 -13.73
N THR A 176 -17.88 -5.08 -14.06
CA THR A 176 -16.48 -5.36 -14.41
C THR A 176 -16.35 -5.50 -15.92
N ILE A 177 -15.38 -4.81 -16.53
CA ILE A 177 -15.15 -4.78 -17.98
C ILE A 177 -13.67 -5.05 -18.26
N THR A 178 -13.40 -6.03 -19.14
CA THR A 178 -12.05 -6.24 -19.67
C THR A 178 -11.75 -5.25 -20.79
N VAL A 179 -10.57 -4.62 -20.72
CA VAL A 179 -10.10 -3.61 -21.67
C VAL A 179 -8.77 -4.02 -22.32
N THR A 180 -8.33 -3.21 -23.28
CA THR A 180 -7.02 -3.29 -23.91
C THR A 180 -6.48 -1.88 -24.06
N TYR A 181 -5.16 -1.69 -23.94
CA TYR A 181 -4.56 -0.40 -24.30
C TYR A 181 -4.61 -0.12 -25.81
N PRO A 182 -4.66 1.15 -26.24
CA PRO A 182 -5.04 2.28 -25.40
C PRO A 182 -6.54 2.25 -25.09
N PHE A 183 -6.93 2.80 -23.94
CA PHE A 183 -8.34 3.03 -23.60
C PHE A 183 -8.58 4.44 -23.07
N THR A 184 -9.82 4.92 -23.23
CA THR A 184 -10.29 6.18 -22.66
C THR A 184 -11.45 5.91 -21.72
N LEU A 185 -11.31 6.33 -20.47
CA LEU A 185 -12.34 6.28 -19.44
C LEU A 185 -12.85 7.69 -19.17
N ASN A 186 -14.17 7.86 -19.15
CA ASN A 186 -14.80 9.04 -18.60
C ASN A 186 -15.69 8.64 -17.43
N LEU A 187 -15.54 9.32 -16.31
CA LEU A 187 -16.35 9.16 -15.11
C LEU A 187 -17.19 10.41 -14.93
N TYR A 188 -18.42 10.23 -14.44
CA TYR A 188 -19.33 11.34 -14.20
C TYR A 188 -20.02 11.18 -12.86
N LEU A 189 -20.05 12.28 -12.12
CA LEU A 189 -20.85 12.47 -10.92
C LEU A 189 -21.96 13.46 -11.29
N ASN A 190 -23.23 13.04 -11.23
CA ASN A 190 -24.36 13.89 -11.61
C ASN A 190 -25.36 14.01 -10.46
N SER A 191 -25.83 15.23 -10.21
CA SER A 191 -26.82 15.52 -9.18
C SER A 191 -28.12 16.09 -9.75
N THR A 192 -29.25 15.70 -9.16
CA THR A 192 -30.58 16.19 -9.56
C THR A 192 -31.61 15.98 -8.45
N VAL A 193 -32.88 16.21 -8.77
CA VAL A 193 -34.04 15.83 -7.95
C VAL A 193 -34.90 14.85 -8.75
N ILE A 194 -35.24 13.70 -8.15
CA ILE A 194 -36.12 12.67 -8.73
C ILE A 194 -37.28 12.46 -7.78
N ASP A 195 -38.51 12.50 -8.29
CA ASP A 195 -39.72 12.25 -7.50
C ASP A 195 -39.81 13.04 -6.17
N ARG A 196 -39.18 14.23 -6.19
CA ARG A 196 -39.05 15.22 -5.10
C ARG A 196 -37.88 15.00 -4.13
N ASP A 197 -37.10 13.95 -4.30
CA ASP A 197 -35.93 13.62 -3.47
C ASP A 197 -34.61 14.02 -4.16
N SER A 198 -33.62 14.46 -3.37
CA SER A 198 -32.25 14.67 -3.84
C SER A 198 -31.70 13.35 -4.39
N ALA A 199 -31.00 13.41 -5.53
CA ALA A 199 -30.47 12.22 -6.20
C ALA A 199 -29.06 12.43 -6.74
N VAL A 200 -28.27 11.35 -6.74
CA VAL A 200 -26.96 11.26 -7.39
C VAL A 200 -26.91 10.06 -8.34
N TYR A 201 -26.14 10.20 -9.43
CA TYR A 201 -25.86 9.13 -10.38
C TYR A 201 -24.35 8.96 -10.57
N PHE A 202 -23.92 7.70 -10.61
CA PHE A 202 -22.57 7.30 -10.94
C PHE A 202 -22.56 6.73 -12.36
N ASN A 203 -22.07 7.55 -13.30
CA ASN A 203 -22.08 7.20 -14.72
C ASN A 203 -20.66 7.04 -15.25
N TYR A 204 -20.53 6.29 -16.35
CA TYR A 204 -19.26 6.12 -17.06
C TYR A 204 -19.45 6.04 -18.58
N SER A 205 -18.37 6.32 -19.30
CA SER A 205 -18.19 5.88 -20.67
C SER A 205 -16.77 5.39 -20.86
N LEU A 206 -16.59 4.21 -21.44
CA LEU A 206 -15.31 3.54 -21.62
C LEU A 206 -15.13 3.17 -23.09
N THR A 207 -14.04 3.64 -23.69
CA THR A 207 -13.69 3.38 -25.09
C THR A 207 -12.39 2.61 -25.19
N TYR A 208 -12.40 1.44 -25.82
CA TYR A 208 -11.24 0.57 -26.04
C TYR A 208 -11.48 -0.26 -27.31
N SER A 209 -10.42 -0.64 -28.03
CA SER A 209 -10.56 -1.47 -29.25
C SER A 209 -11.62 -0.94 -30.25
N ASN A 210 -11.72 0.40 -30.42
CA ASN A 210 -12.72 1.09 -31.25
C ASN A 210 -14.21 0.84 -30.85
N LYS A 211 -14.46 0.32 -29.64
CA LYS A 211 -15.78 0.14 -29.05
C LYS A 211 -15.96 1.11 -27.90
N THR A 212 -17.16 1.69 -27.76
CA THR A 212 -17.56 2.47 -26.58
C THR A 212 -18.68 1.76 -25.84
N VAL A 213 -18.53 1.62 -24.53
CA VAL A 213 -19.57 1.16 -23.58
C VAL A 213 -19.87 2.32 -22.64
N SER A 214 -21.12 2.52 -22.26
CA SER A 214 -21.50 3.60 -21.34
C SER A 214 -22.72 3.19 -20.54
N GLY A 215 -22.87 3.74 -19.33
CA GLY A 215 -24.00 3.45 -18.46
C GLY A 215 -23.99 4.25 -17.17
N SER A 216 -25.09 4.15 -16.44
CA SER A 216 -25.18 4.40 -14.99
C SER A 216 -25.05 3.05 -14.33
N TYR A 217 -24.12 2.89 -13.40
CA TYR A 217 -24.05 1.64 -12.63
C TYR A 217 -24.79 1.75 -11.30
N ASP A 218 -24.86 2.96 -10.73
CA ASP A 218 -25.65 3.22 -9.53
C ASP A 218 -26.41 4.55 -9.58
N ARG A 219 -27.52 4.60 -8.85
CA ARG A 219 -28.35 5.77 -8.59
C ARG A 219 -28.88 5.74 -7.16
N VAL A 220 -28.56 6.78 -6.40
CA VAL A 220 -28.98 6.92 -5.01
C VAL A 220 -29.95 8.09 -4.85
N LEU A 221 -31.11 7.84 -4.24
CA LEU A 221 -32.07 8.84 -3.79
C LEU A 221 -31.93 9.01 -2.28
N PHE A 222 -31.68 10.23 -1.83
CA PHE A 222 -31.64 10.59 -0.42
C PHE A 222 -33.04 10.73 0.16
N ASN A 223 -33.23 10.39 1.43
CA ASN A 223 -34.53 10.44 2.09
C ASN A 223 -34.97 11.87 2.41
N SER A 224 -35.35 12.62 1.39
CA SER A 224 -35.61 14.05 1.46
C SER A 224 -37.03 14.34 1.93
N THR A 225 -37.98 13.50 1.51
CA THR A 225 -39.43 13.75 1.63
C THR A 225 -40.09 13.11 2.85
N TYR A 226 -39.38 12.31 3.64
CA TYR A 226 -39.96 11.68 4.83
C TYR A 226 -40.49 12.72 5.84
N ASN A 227 -41.72 12.51 6.27
CA ASN A 227 -42.53 13.43 7.09
C ASN A 227 -42.73 14.84 6.50
N GLN A 228 -42.53 15.01 5.18
CA GLN A 228 -42.81 16.26 4.49
C GLN A 228 -44.18 16.21 3.79
N PRO A 229 -44.86 17.37 3.60
CA PRO A 229 -46.11 17.43 2.86
C PRO A 229 -45.90 17.00 1.41
N ALA A 230 -46.95 16.49 0.75
CA ALA A 230 -46.84 16.00 -0.63
C ALA A 230 -46.38 17.06 -1.65
N SER A 231 -46.53 18.35 -1.33
CA SER A 231 -46.06 19.49 -2.12
C SER A 231 -44.59 19.84 -1.91
N PHE A 232 -43.91 19.25 -0.92
CA PHE A 232 -42.49 19.48 -0.67
C PHE A 232 -41.64 18.90 -1.81
N THR A 233 -40.56 19.58 -2.14
CA THR A 233 -39.55 19.11 -3.10
C THR A 233 -38.18 19.53 -2.58
N ALA A 234 -37.23 18.59 -2.59
CA ALA A 234 -35.86 18.85 -2.22
C ALA A 234 -35.28 20.03 -2.99
N VAL A 235 -34.41 20.79 -2.34
CA VAL A 235 -33.57 21.76 -3.05
C VAL A 235 -32.67 20.96 -4.00
N LYS A 236 -32.43 21.46 -5.21
CA LYS A 236 -31.54 20.79 -6.14
C LYS A 236 -30.12 20.75 -5.53
N PRO A 237 -29.55 19.57 -5.27
CA PRO A 237 -28.19 19.48 -4.74
C PRO A 237 -27.18 19.80 -5.83
N GLU A 238 -26.05 20.40 -5.47
CA GLU A 238 -24.99 20.83 -6.39
C GLU A 238 -23.62 20.43 -5.86
N TYR A 239 -22.73 20.00 -6.74
CA TYR A 239 -21.32 19.81 -6.40
C TYR A 239 -20.67 21.17 -6.20
N LEU A 240 -19.90 21.31 -5.13
CA LEU A 240 -19.27 22.56 -4.73
C LEU A 240 -17.76 22.39 -4.60
N ALA A 241 -17.01 23.26 -5.28
CA ALA A 241 -15.63 23.56 -4.95
C ALA A 241 -15.54 24.98 -4.33
N SER A 242 -14.87 25.13 -3.19
CA SER A 242 -14.75 26.41 -2.47
C SER A 242 -13.32 26.68 -2.01
N GLY A 243 -12.77 27.81 -2.49
CA GLY A 243 -11.43 28.24 -2.11
C GLY A 243 -11.29 28.87 -0.73
N THR A 244 -12.38 29.00 0.02
CA THR A 244 -12.40 29.70 1.31
C THR A 244 -13.10 28.91 2.43
N HIS A 245 -13.87 27.89 2.09
CA HIS A 245 -14.62 27.08 3.03
C HIS A 245 -14.24 25.61 2.91
N VAL A 246 -14.23 24.94 4.05
CA VAL A 246 -14.09 23.49 4.15
C VAL A 246 -15.43 22.88 4.51
N THR A 247 -15.59 21.59 4.31
CA THR A 247 -16.80 20.87 4.67
C THR A 247 -17.05 20.91 6.18
N PRO A 248 -18.29 20.63 6.64
CA PRO A 248 -18.60 20.52 8.06
C PRO A 248 -17.79 19.46 8.83
N THR A 249 -17.03 18.59 8.16
CA THR A 249 -16.04 17.71 8.82
C THR A 249 -14.96 18.51 9.56
N GLY A 250 -14.65 19.71 9.06
CA GLY A 250 -13.62 20.58 9.62
C GLY A 250 -12.20 20.28 9.15
N PHE A 251 -11.97 19.25 8.33
CA PHE A 251 -10.64 18.88 7.80
C PHE A 251 -10.62 18.56 6.29
N ILE A 252 -11.76 18.27 5.68
CA ILE A 252 -11.87 18.02 4.23
C ILE A 252 -12.34 19.28 3.48
N PRO A 253 -11.66 19.73 2.41
CA PRO A 253 -12.11 20.86 1.60
C PRO A 253 -13.35 20.53 0.74
N TYR A 254 -13.94 21.60 0.18
CA TYR A 254 -14.90 21.47 -0.91
C TYR A 254 -14.12 21.55 -2.22
N ASP A 255 -14.05 20.47 -2.97
CA ASP A 255 -13.24 20.42 -4.17
C ASP A 255 -13.86 19.51 -5.26
N PHE A 256 -13.18 19.48 -6.42
CA PHE A 256 -13.32 18.45 -7.44
C PHE A 256 -11.94 17.84 -7.65
N GLU A 257 -11.83 16.52 -7.69
CA GLU A 257 -10.56 15.85 -7.96
C GLU A 257 -10.70 14.61 -8.85
N ILE A 258 -9.66 14.33 -9.63
CA ILE A 258 -9.41 13.02 -10.24
C ILE A 258 -7.97 12.62 -9.93
N MET A 259 -7.79 11.45 -9.33
CA MET A 259 -6.47 10.98 -8.89
C MET A 259 -6.16 9.54 -9.30
N VAL A 260 -4.90 9.15 -9.12
CA VAL A 260 -4.39 7.78 -9.15
C VAL A 260 -3.88 7.41 -7.76
N GLY A 261 -4.30 6.26 -7.23
CA GLY A 261 -3.95 5.83 -5.88
C GLY A 261 -3.95 4.30 -5.72
N GLY A 262 -3.59 3.83 -4.53
CA GLY A 262 -3.65 2.41 -4.17
C GLY A 262 -5.04 1.79 -4.32
N PRO A 263 -5.13 0.45 -4.32
CA PRO A 263 -6.39 -0.28 -4.41
C PRO A 263 -7.16 -0.24 -3.09
N GLY A 264 -7.91 0.84 -2.84
CA GLY A 264 -8.83 1.01 -1.70
C GLY A 264 -8.17 0.88 -0.32
N GLY A 265 -8.97 0.96 0.75
CA GLY A 265 -8.53 0.74 2.13
C GLY A 265 -7.50 1.73 2.65
N GLY A 266 -7.37 2.91 2.02
CA GLY A 266 -6.31 3.86 2.33
C GLY A 266 -4.92 3.41 1.87
N SER A 267 -4.80 2.42 0.99
CA SER A 267 -3.50 1.87 0.54
C SER A 267 -2.74 2.81 -0.42
N THR A 268 -1.47 2.49 -0.67
CA THR A 268 -0.64 3.19 -1.66
C THR A 268 -0.31 2.30 -2.86
N THR A 269 0.26 2.88 -3.92
CA THR A 269 0.83 2.15 -5.06
C THR A 269 2.03 2.89 -5.65
N SER A 270 3.01 2.12 -6.13
CA SER A 270 4.21 2.63 -6.79
C SER A 270 4.10 2.45 -8.30
N ILE A 271 4.17 3.56 -9.05
CA ILE A 271 3.98 3.54 -10.50
C ILE A 271 5.34 3.58 -11.20
N TYR A 272 5.74 2.45 -11.80
CA TYR A 272 7.02 2.31 -12.49
C TYR A 272 6.96 2.72 -13.96
N ASN A 273 5.78 2.65 -14.57
CA ASN A 273 5.53 3.11 -15.93
C ASN A 273 4.11 3.64 -16.09
N ILE A 274 3.93 4.78 -16.74
CA ILE A 274 2.62 5.33 -17.10
C ILE A 274 2.76 6.26 -18.29
N ASN A 275 1.83 6.17 -19.23
CA ASN A 275 1.63 7.17 -20.27
C ASN A 275 0.14 7.43 -20.36
N ALA A 276 -0.31 8.47 -19.66
CA ALA A 276 -1.72 8.82 -19.60
C ALA A 276 -1.92 10.34 -19.67
N THR A 277 -3.14 10.73 -20.04
CA THR A 277 -3.60 12.10 -19.92
C THR A 277 -4.88 12.18 -19.12
N MET A 278 -5.03 13.24 -18.32
CA MET A 278 -6.23 13.51 -17.55
C MET A 278 -6.82 14.90 -17.85
N ASN A 279 -8.13 15.00 -17.76
CA ASN A 279 -8.87 16.26 -17.68
C ASN A 279 -9.92 16.18 -16.59
N LEU A 280 -10.08 17.27 -15.84
CA LEU A 280 -11.16 17.45 -14.88
C LEU A 280 -12.09 18.57 -15.35
N LYS A 281 -13.39 18.30 -15.38
CA LYS A 281 -14.39 19.17 -16.00
C LYS A 281 -15.62 19.32 -15.12
N TYR A 282 -16.29 20.46 -15.28
CA TYR A 282 -17.58 20.74 -14.67
C TYR A 282 -18.61 21.09 -15.75
N GLU A 283 -19.87 20.77 -15.49
CA GLU A 283 -20.97 21.06 -16.38
C GLU A 283 -21.45 22.51 -16.18
N LYS A 284 -21.67 23.21 -17.29
CA LYS A 284 -22.32 24.51 -17.31
C LYS A 284 -23.15 24.67 -18.58
N SER A 285 -24.46 24.84 -18.42
CA SER A 285 -25.40 25.10 -19.53
C SER A 285 -25.39 24.00 -20.61
N GLY A 286 -25.40 22.74 -20.19
CA GLY A 286 -25.44 21.53 -21.01
C GLY A 286 -24.10 21.11 -21.60
N LYS A 287 -22.97 21.70 -21.18
CA LYS A 287 -21.64 21.41 -21.73
C LYS A 287 -20.58 21.31 -20.63
N TYR A 288 -19.60 20.43 -20.83
CA TYR A 288 -18.46 20.29 -19.93
C TYR A 288 -17.33 21.24 -20.31
N TYR A 289 -16.79 21.95 -19.32
CA TYR A 289 -15.63 22.83 -19.43
C TYR A 289 -14.55 22.35 -18.46
N ASN A 290 -13.28 22.44 -18.84
CA ASN A 290 -12.19 22.16 -17.92
C ASN A 290 -12.23 23.12 -16.73
N VAL A 291 -11.84 22.63 -15.56
CA VAL A 291 -11.64 23.49 -14.39
C VAL A 291 -10.65 24.61 -14.73
N PRO A 292 -10.91 25.86 -14.29
CA PRO A 292 -10.14 27.01 -14.72
C PRO A 292 -8.74 27.09 -14.09
N SER A 293 -8.49 26.28 -13.06
CA SER A 293 -7.23 26.14 -12.35
C SER A 293 -7.12 24.74 -11.76
N ALA A 294 -5.89 24.30 -11.45
CA ALA A 294 -5.67 23.00 -10.82
C ALA A 294 -4.34 22.93 -10.05
N TYR A 295 -4.27 21.96 -9.16
CA TYR A 295 -3.04 21.38 -8.60
C TYR A 295 -2.90 19.94 -9.12
N ASP A 296 -1.71 19.37 -9.01
CA ASP A 296 -1.39 18.00 -9.44
C ASP A 296 -1.68 16.92 -8.40
N THR A 297 -2.42 17.26 -7.35
CA THR A 297 -2.82 16.36 -6.26
C THR A 297 -4.26 16.62 -5.87
N GLY A 298 -4.91 15.58 -5.38
CA GLY A 298 -6.14 15.62 -4.60
C GLY A 298 -5.90 15.85 -3.09
N SER A 299 -6.96 15.78 -2.27
CA SER A 299 -6.90 15.94 -0.81
C SER A 299 -7.80 15.02 0.03
N GLU A 300 -8.85 14.45 -0.55
CA GLU A 300 -9.97 13.89 0.22
C GLU A 300 -9.83 12.40 0.46
N THR A 301 -9.16 11.70 -0.44
CA THR A 301 -8.93 10.26 -0.33
C THR A 301 -7.63 9.93 0.41
N GLY A 302 -7.69 8.85 1.20
CA GLY A 302 -6.56 8.23 1.87
C GLY A 302 -5.68 7.40 0.94
N GLU A 303 -6.20 6.98 -0.22
CA GLU A 303 -5.41 6.26 -1.18
C GLU A 303 -4.41 7.20 -1.87
N THR A 304 -3.16 6.75 -1.99
CA THR A 304 -2.05 7.58 -2.50
C THR A 304 -1.26 6.85 -3.58
N SER A 305 -0.41 7.59 -4.29
CA SER A 305 0.57 7.02 -5.21
C SER A 305 1.90 7.76 -5.16
N GLU A 306 2.93 7.10 -5.69
CA GLU A 306 4.25 7.67 -5.92
C GLU A 306 4.84 7.21 -7.28
N GLY A 307 5.93 7.84 -7.69
CA GLY A 307 6.57 7.58 -8.97
C GLY A 307 5.86 8.17 -10.19
N VAL A 308 4.93 9.10 -9.99
CA VAL A 308 4.17 9.79 -11.05
C VAL A 308 4.52 11.27 -11.11
N SER A 309 5.14 11.68 -12.21
CA SER A 309 5.31 13.09 -12.55
C SER A 309 4.13 13.59 -13.39
N VAL A 310 3.50 14.66 -12.94
CA VAL A 310 2.34 15.29 -13.59
C VAL A 310 2.76 16.60 -14.26
N SER A 311 2.85 16.60 -15.59
CA SER A 311 3.04 17.82 -16.38
C SER A 311 1.73 18.27 -17.01
N TRP A 312 1.68 19.45 -17.65
CA TRP A 312 0.47 19.88 -18.34
C TRP A 312 0.72 20.67 -19.62
N ASN A 313 -0.28 20.63 -20.48
CA ASN A 313 -0.42 21.51 -21.63
C ASN A 313 -1.87 22.02 -21.69
N ASN A 314 -2.06 23.33 -21.65
CA ASN A 314 -3.35 23.98 -21.45
C ASN A 314 -4.05 23.43 -20.18
N TYR A 315 -5.12 22.65 -20.37
CA TYR A 315 -5.97 22.09 -19.32
C TYR A 315 -5.89 20.56 -19.23
N THR A 316 -4.89 19.97 -19.89
CA THR A 316 -4.67 18.52 -19.92
C THR A 316 -3.43 18.20 -19.12
N ALA A 317 -3.59 17.38 -18.09
CA ALA A 317 -2.49 16.79 -17.35
C ALA A 317 -1.92 15.61 -18.14
N HIS A 318 -0.60 15.43 -18.07
CA HIS A 318 0.15 14.34 -18.67
C HIS A 318 0.92 13.63 -17.57
N LEU A 319 0.60 12.35 -17.36
CA LEU A 319 1.20 11.51 -16.34
C LEU A 319 2.32 10.68 -16.99
N THR A 320 3.50 10.77 -16.41
CA THR A 320 4.71 10.02 -16.81
C THR A 320 5.44 9.50 -15.57
N PRO A 321 6.30 8.47 -15.67
CA PRO A 321 7.08 7.99 -14.53
C PRO A 321 8.09 9.05 -14.12
N GLY A 322 8.16 9.41 -12.85
CA GLY A 322 9.07 10.45 -12.38
C GLY A 322 8.80 10.89 -10.96
N PRO A 323 9.46 11.98 -10.50
CA PRO A 323 9.26 12.49 -9.15
C PRO A 323 7.83 13.02 -8.96
N SER A 324 7.14 12.47 -7.96
CA SER A 324 5.81 12.91 -7.51
C SER A 324 5.89 14.18 -6.67
N PHE A 325 6.22 15.29 -7.31
CA PHE A 325 6.12 16.59 -6.65
C PHE A 325 4.67 17.03 -6.52
N VAL A 326 4.39 17.86 -5.52
CA VAL A 326 3.11 18.57 -5.36
C VAL A 326 3.30 20.04 -5.72
N TYR A 327 2.56 20.52 -6.72
CA TYR A 327 2.56 21.93 -7.12
C TYR A 327 1.26 22.39 -7.80
N GLY A 328 1.11 23.71 -7.88
CA GLY A 328 0.08 24.32 -8.71
C GLY A 328 0.35 24.12 -10.20
N MET A 329 -0.71 23.81 -10.94
CA MET A 329 -0.73 23.65 -12.41
C MET A 329 -1.32 24.90 -13.09
N TRP A 330 -1.98 24.74 -14.24
CA TRP A 330 -2.63 25.86 -14.94
C TRP A 330 -3.54 26.66 -14.01
N GLY A 331 -3.62 27.97 -14.24
CA GLY A 331 -4.43 28.88 -13.43
C GLY A 331 -3.95 29.05 -11.99
N ILE A 332 -2.95 28.30 -11.52
CA ILE A 332 -2.27 28.47 -10.22
C ILE A 332 -0.82 28.94 -10.43
N SER A 333 -0.05 28.24 -11.26
CA SER A 333 1.36 28.58 -11.50
C SER A 333 1.49 29.92 -12.22
N ASN A 334 2.50 30.69 -11.83
CA ASN A 334 2.89 31.92 -12.54
C ASN A 334 3.61 31.62 -13.87
N ASN A 335 4.07 30.38 -14.07
CA ASN A 335 4.81 29.95 -15.24
C ASN A 335 4.35 28.56 -15.67
N ASN A 336 3.88 28.44 -16.92
CA ASN A 336 3.41 27.19 -17.53
C ASN A 336 4.44 26.54 -18.46
N LYS A 337 5.69 27.03 -18.46
CA LYS A 337 6.76 26.45 -19.28
C LYS A 337 7.14 25.09 -18.72
N MET A 338 7.04 24.07 -19.56
CA MET A 338 7.44 22.70 -19.28
C MET A 338 8.80 22.38 -19.88
N VAL A 339 9.61 21.61 -19.17
CA VAL A 339 10.93 21.14 -19.62
C VAL A 339 10.99 19.63 -19.47
N HIS A 340 11.38 18.97 -20.56
CA HIS A 340 11.61 17.53 -20.58
C HIS A 340 13.04 17.23 -20.09
N TYR A 341 13.16 16.26 -19.19
CA TYR A 341 14.42 15.76 -18.66
C TYR A 341 14.52 14.27 -18.92
N SER A 342 15.69 13.84 -19.39
CA SER A 342 16.00 12.43 -19.55
C SER A 342 17.48 12.17 -19.33
N GLY A 343 17.80 10.93 -18.98
CA GLY A 343 19.17 10.49 -18.74
C GLY A 343 19.19 9.08 -18.20
N ARG A 344 20.36 8.66 -17.72
CA ARG A 344 20.59 7.31 -17.20
C ARG A 344 21.37 7.34 -15.89
N VAL A 345 20.96 6.51 -14.94
CA VAL A 345 21.67 6.20 -13.72
C VAL A 345 22.22 4.78 -13.81
N SER A 346 23.47 4.59 -13.38
CA SER A 346 24.14 3.29 -13.34
C SER A 346 24.74 3.03 -11.95
N PRO A 347 24.52 1.85 -11.34
CA PRO A 347 23.79 0.69 -11.86
C PRO A 347 22.27 0.93 -12.02
N SER A 348 21.61 0.09 -12.83
CA SER A 348 20.18 0.25 -13.16
C SER A 348 19.23 0.03 -11.97
N ASN A 349 19.73 -0.56 -10.88
CA ASN A 349 18.99 -0.82 -9.65
C ASN A 349 19.03 0.36 -8.67
N ALA A 350 19.76 1.42 -8.99
CA ALA A 350 19.86 2.57 -8.10
C ALA A 350 18.49 3.23 -7.91
N PHE A 351 18.27 3.80 -6.73
CA PHE A 351 17.16 4.69 -6.48
C PHE A 351 17.57 6.10 -6.89
N MET A 352 16.63 6.86 -7.43
CA MET A 352 16.84 8.26 -7.78
C MET A 352 15.77 9.10 -7.09
N PHE A 353 16.22 10.06 -6.29
CA PHE A 353 15.35 11.06 -5.68
C PHE A 353 15.66 12.41 -6.30
N VAL A 354 14.63 13.18 -6.64
CA VAL A 354 14.77 14.49 -7.29
C VAL A 354 14.25 15.56 -6.35
N SER A 355 14.95 16.68 -6.24
CA SER A 355 14.60 17.81 -5.37
C SER A 355 14.65 19.12 -6.17
N PRO A 356 13.71 20.06 -5.94
CA PRO A 356 13.79 21.39 -6.53
C PRO A 356 14.94 22.20 -5.91
N GLY A 357 15.76 22.80 -6.75
CA GLY A 357 16.92 23.58 -6.33
C GLY A 357 18.15 22.70 -6.06
N ALA A 358 18.95 23.11 -5.08
CA ALA A 358 20.01 22.26 -4.53
C ALA A 358 19.36 21.10 -3.73
N PHE A 359 20.02 19.94 -3.73
CA PHE A 359 19.40 18.73 -3.20
C PHE A 359 19.04 18.89 -1.73
N ASN A 360 17.78 18.60 -1.40
CA ASN A 360 17.23 18.63 -0.06
C ASN A 360 16.32 17.42 0.10
N GLU A 361 16.68 16.53 1.03
CA GLU A 361 15.95 15.29 1.32
C GLU A 361 14.49 15.56 1.69
N SER A 362 14.20 16.60 2.49
CA SER A 362 12.83 16.95 2.92
C SER A 362 11.95 17.54 1.81
N MET A 363 12.49 17.68 0.60
CA MET A 363 11.75 18.13 -0.59
C MET A 363 11.96 17.16 -1.76
N ALA A 364 12.65 16.04 -1.51
CA ALA A 364 12.97 15.10 -2.54
C ALA A 364 11.78 14.17 -2.78
N ALA A 365 11.54 13.82 -4.03
CA ALA A 365 10.52 12.85 -4.41
C ALA A 365 11.18 11.72 -5.19
N TRP A 366 10.77 10.49 -4.91
CA TRP A 366 11.27 9.31 -5.62
C TRP A 366 10.88 9.34 -7.09
N SER A 367 11.86 9.03 -7.95
CA SER A 367 11.67 8.88 -9.38
C SER A 367 12.07 7.46 -9.79
N PRO A 368 11.12 6.60 -10.18
CA PRO A 368 11.42 5.25 -10.62
C PRO A 368 12.31 5.28 -11.87
N LEU A 369 13.26 4.35 -11.92
CA LEU A 369 14.08 4.11 -13.09
C LEU A 369 13.51 2.93 -13.89
N SER A 370 13.70 2.96 -15.21
CA SER A 370 13.44 1.78 -16.03
C SER A 370 14.38 0.62 -15.66
N LEU A 371 14.09 -0.59 -16.14
CA LEU A 371 14.96 -1.77 -15.95
C LEU A 371 16.41 -1.53 -16.37
N ASN A 372 16.65 -0.61 -17.32
CA ASN A 372 17.98 -0.27 -17.85
C ASN A 372 18.62 0.95 -17.16
N GLY A 373 17.98 1.50 -16.12
CA GLY A 373 18.43 2.66 -15.35
C GLY A 373 18.08 4.01 -15.97
N THR A 374 17.17 4.08 -16.95
CA THR A 374 16.82 5.34 -17.62
C THR A 374 15.68 6.06 -16.93
N TYR A 375 15.71 7.39 -16.92
CA TYR A 375 14.59 8.24 -16.51
C TYR A 375 14.18 9.18 -17.65
N SER A 376 12.90 9.55 -17.70
CA SER A 376 12.33 10.40 -18.75
C SER A 376 10.98 11.00 -18.31
N PHE A 377 10.99 12.25 -17.88
CA PHE A 377 9.79 12.95 -17.39
C PHE A 377 9.80 14.43 -17.77
N THR A 378 8.70 15.12 -17.50
CA THR A 378 8.55 16.55 -17.78
C THR A 378 8.16 17.27 -16.51
N LEU A 379 8.87 18.35 -16.17
CA LEU A 379 8.58 19.17 -15.00
C LEU A 379 8.38 20.63 -15.41
N PRO A 380 7.74 21.46 -14.56
CA PRO A 380 7.81 22.91 -14.69
C PRO A 380 9.26 23.38 -14.86
N SER A 381 9.47 24.45 -15.62
CA SER A 381 10.82 24.97 -15.83
C SER A 381 11.40 25.46 -14.51
N GLY A 382 12.56 24.92 -14.13
CA GLY A 382 13.21 25.22 -12.86
C GLY A 382 14.61 24.61 -12.82
N TYR A 383 15.31 24.87 -11.71
CA TYR A 383 16.55 24.17 -11.39
C TYR A 383 16.21 23.00 -10.48
N TYR A 384 16.67 21.80 -10.85
CA TYR A 384 16.41 20.57 -10.11
C TYR A 384 17.70 19.77 -10.02
N THR A 385 17.91 19.16 -8.87
CA THR A 385 19.00 18.22 -8.63
C THR A 385 18.44 16.88 -8.22
N ALA A 386 19.22 15.84 -8.41
CA ALA A 386 18.89 14.49 -7.99
C ALA A 386 20.04 13.90 -7.19
N GLU A 387 19.70 12.99 -6.29
CA GLU A 387 20.63 12.09 -5.66
C GLU A 387 20.30 10.66 -6.11
N ALA A 388 21.30 9.96 -6.61
CA ALA A 388 21.20 8.54 -6.89
C ALA A 388 21.88 7.74 -5.77
N LEU A 389 21.18 6.75 -5.23
CA LEU A 389 21.62 5.94 -4.10
C LEU A 389 21.52 4.45 -4.42
N MET A 390 22.51 3.67 -3.99
CA MET A 390 22.47 2.22 -4.06
C MET A 390 23.43 1.65 -3.02
N SER A 391 22.96 0.72 -2.20
CA SER A 391 23.82 -0.06 -1.30
C SER A 391 25.08 -0.56 -2.02
N TYR A 392 26.21 -0.59 -1.31
CA TYR A 392 27.55 -0.88 -1.86
C TYR A 392 28.10 0.12 -2.88
N HIS A 393 27.51 1.30 -3.01
CA HIS A 393 28.03 2.38 -3.85
C HIS A 393 28.03 3.71 -3.09
N ASN A 394 28.87 4.65 -3.49
CA ASN A 394 28.74 6.02 -2.98
C ASN A 394 27.53 6.70 -3.64
N PRO A 395 26.71 7.44 -2.89
CA PRO A 395 25.66 8.24 -3.48
C PRO A 395 26.27 9.33 -4.39
N VAL A 396 25.52 9.70 -5.44
CA VAL A 396 25.94 10.71 -6.41
C VAL A 396 24.83 11.74 -6.57
N MET A 397 25.16 12.99 -6.26
CA MET A 397 24.32 14.14 -6.59
C MET A 397 24.64 14.67 -7.98
N PHE A 398 23.61 15.04 -8.76
CA PHE A 398 23.75 15.56 -10.11
C PHE A 398 22.57 16.45 -10.49
N THR A 399 22.71 17.22 -11.58
CA THR A 399 21.57 17.96 -12.18
C THR A 399 20.84 17.05 -13.15
N ILE A 400 19.51 16.96 -13.03
CA ILE A 400 18.68 16.15 -13.93
C ILE A 400 18.83 16.61 -15.40
N GLY A 401 18.69 15.68 -16.34
CA GLY A 401 19.06 15.87 -17.73
C GLY A 401 20.50 15.44 -18.06
N ASN A 402 21.24 14.93 -17.07
CA ASN A 402 22.56 14.32 -17.24
C ASN A 402 22.54 12.86 -16.77
N ASP A 403 23.52 12.09 -17.24
CA ASP A 403 23.76 10.74 -16.73
C ASP A 403 24.51 10.78 -15.40
N ALA A 404 24.27 9.77 -14.56
CA ALA A 404 24.96 9.55 -13.29
C ALA A 404 25.46 8.11 -13.20
N SER A 405 26.65 7.92 -12.62
CA SER A 405 27.19 6.59 -12.34
C SER A 405 27.70 6.56 -10.91
N LEU A 406 27.14 5.68 -10.10
CA LEU A 406 27.57 5.49 -8.72
C LEU A 406 28.84 4.64 -8.71
N PRO A 407 29.92 5.10 -8.07
CA PRO A 407 31.12 4.30 -7.92
C PRO A 407 30.93 3.25 -6.83
N PHE A 408 31.32 2.01 -7.10
CA PHE A 408 31.28 0.92 -6.12
C PHE A 408 32.13 1.26 -4.89
N ASN A 409 31.55 1.08 -3.70
CA ASN A 409 32.19 1.24 -2.41
C ASN A 409 31.63 0.24 -1.40
N ASN A 410 32.39 -0.83 -1.14
CA ASN A 410 32.01 -1.87 -0.20
C ASN A 410 31.91 -1.38 1.26
N PHE A 411 32.53 -0.26 1.62
CA PHE A 411 32.46 0.28 2.98
C PHE A 411 31.09 0.90 3.30
N MET A 412 30.29 1.24 2.30
CA MET A 412 28.94 1.76 2.50
C MET A 412 27.99 0.68 3.07
N GLY A 413 28.21 -0.59 2.72
CA GLY A 413 27.30 -1.68 3.09
C GLY A 413 25.87 -1.44 2.60
N ILE A 414 24.88 -1.96 3.33
CA ILE A 414 23.46 -1.63 3.13
C ILE A 414 23.13 -0.30 3.79
N TYR A 415 22.64 0.64 2.98
CA TYR A 415 22.03 1.90 3.41
C TYR A 415 20.83 2.30 2.52
N THR A 416 20.46 1.48 1.55
CA THR A 416 19.24 1.57 0.72
C THR A 416 18.57 0.20 0.67
N PRO A 417 17.28 0.10 0.32
CA PRO A 417 16.68 -1.16 -0.09
C PRO A 417 17.45 -1.89 -1.20
N LEU A 418 17.15 -3.18 -1.36
CA LEU A 418 17.75 -4.05 -2.37
C LEU A 418 16.67 -4.55 -3.34
N TYR A 419 16.50 -3.83 -4.44
CA TYR A 419 15.49 -4.16 -5.46
C TYR A 419 16.12 -4.84 -6.67
N ALA A 420 15.46 -5.89 -7.15
CA ALA A 420 15.76 -6.56 -8.41
C ALA A 420 14.48 -7.01 -9.11
N PHE A 421 14.21 -6.42 -10.28
CA PHE A 421 13.03 -6.70 -11.09
C PHE A 421 13.22 -7.81 -12.13
N ASP A 422 14.46 -8.28 -12.31
CA ASP A 422 14.80 -9.39 -13.20
C ASP A 422 16.15 -10.05 -12.82
N ASN A 423 16.55 -11.08 -13.58
CA ASN A 423 17.82 -11.78 -13.39
C ASN A 423 19.07 -10.88 -13.51
N SER A 424 19.03 -9.85 -14.37
CA SER A 424 20.16 -8.95 -14.62
C SER A 424 20.35 -8.00 -13.44
N GLN A 425 19.26 -7.48 -12.92
CA GLN A 425 19.23 -6.65 -11.74
C GLN A 425 19.57 -7.44 -10.47
N LEU A 426 19.13 -8.70 -10.36
CA LEU A 426 19.52 -9.58 -9.25
C LEU A 426 21.04 -9.80 -9.23
N LYS A 427 21.67 -9.95 -10.40
CA LYS A 427 23.13 -10.02 -10.50
C LYS A 427 23.81 -8.76 -9.95
N ASN A 428 23.27 -7.58 -10.22
CA ASN A 428 23.89 -6.30 -9.82
C ASN A 428 23.94 -6.09 -8.30
N ILE A 429 23.00 -6.69 -7.55
CA ILE A 429 22.97 -6.65 -6.07
C ILE A 429 23.68 -7.86 -5.44
N SER A 430 24.28 -8.73 -6.25
CA SER A 430 24.98 -9.94 -5.80
C SER A 430 26.49 -9.73 -5.78
N LEU A 431 27.18 -10.32 -4.82
CA LEU A 431 28.65 -10.20 -4.71
C LEU A 431 29.38 -11.13 -5.70
N TYR A 432 28.84 -12.33 -5.91
CA TYR A 432 29.40 -13.34 -6.81
C TYR A 432 28.34 -14.35 -7.23
N GLY A 433 28.73 -15.28 -8.10
CA GLY A 433 27.85 -16.31 -8.66
C GLY A 433 27.43 -16.01 -10.09
N ASN A 434 26.73 -16.95 -10.72
CA ASN A 434 26.22 -16.80 -12.09
C ASN A 434 24.71 -17.09 -12.24
N GLY A 435 24.00 -17.24 -11.12
CA GLY A 435 22.55 -17.42 -11.11
C GLY A 435 22.08 -18.84 -11.45
N THR A 436 22.96 -19.83 -11.51
CA THR A 436 22.57 -21.23 -11.73
C THR A 436 22.44 -21.97 -10.40
N LEU A 437 21.67 -23.07 -10.33
CA LEU A 437 21.53 -23.85 -9.08
C LEU A 437 22.87 -24.33 -8.49
N ASN A 438 23.86 -24.64 -9.33
CA ASN A 438 25.18 -25.10 -8.89
C ASN A 438 26.15 -23.94 -8.56
N ASN A 439 25.81 -22.72 -8.98
CA ASN A 439 26.59 -21.51 -8.73
C ASN A 439 25.64 -20.32 -8.58
N PRO A 440 24.82 -20.32 -7.52
CA PRO A 440 23.78 -19.33 -7.34
C PRO A 440 24.41 -17.95 -7.17
N TYR A 441 23.66 -16.91 -7.51
CA TYR A 441 24.01 -15.58 -7.07
C TYR A 441 24.03 -15.54 -5.55
N VAL A 442 25.09 -14.99 -4.96
CA VAL A 442 25.18 -14.82 -3.51
C VAL A 442 25.03 -13.36 -3.17
N VAL A 443 23.93 -13.08 -2.49
CA VAL A 443 23.60 -11.81 -1.88
C VAL A 443 24.00 -11.94 -0.41
N TYR A 444 25.14 -11.37 -0.05
CA TYR A 444 25.65 -11.37 1.32
C TYR A 444 25.90 -9.94 1.71
N ASN A 445 25.12 -9.45 2.67
CA ASN A 445 25.12 -8.03 2.94
C ASN A 445 25.24 -7.68 4.42
N VAL A 446 25.85 -6.53 4.69
CA VAL A 446 26.07 -6.01 6.03
C VAL A 446 25.48 -4.61 6.08
N GLN A 447 24.52 -4.41 6.97
CA GLN A 447 24.03 -3.08 7.31
C GLN A 447 25.01 -2.43 8.29
N THR A 448 25.66 -1.34 7.88
CA THR A 448 26.65 -0.61 8.71
C THR A 448 26.06 0.66 9.33
N MET A 449 24.94 1.12 8.81
CA MET A 449 24.18 2.29 9.23
C MET A 449 22.69 2.05 8.98
N PRO A 450 21.78 2.82 9.60
CA PRO A 450 20.36 2.79 9.24
C PRO A 450 20.19 3.00 7.73
N VAL A 451 19.14 2.40 7.16
CA VAL A 451 18.73 2.75 5.80
C VAL A 451 18.45 4.27 5.73
N ASN A 452 18.81 4.89 4.62
CA ASN A 452 18.70 6.34 4.40
C ASN A 452 17.25 6.84 4.61
N SER A 453 17.10 8.06 5.12
CA SER A 453 15.81 8.67 5.48
C SER A 453 14.82 8.85 4.34
N LEU A 454 15.29 8.82 3.09
CA LEU A 454 14.45 8.80 1.89
C LEU A 454 13.64 7.51 1.73
N PHE A 455 13.90 6.48 2.53
CA PHE A 455 13.16 5.20 2.50
C PHE A 455 12.32 4.97 3.76
N GLU A 456 12.12 6.01 4.57
CA GLU A 456 11.26 5.99 5.76
C GLU A 456 9.80 6.31 5.44
N GLU A 457 9.46 6.47 4.15
CA GLU A 457 8.19 6.97 3.67
C GLU A 457 7.04 5.97 3.91
N PHE A 458 5.90 6.51 4.32
CA PHE A 458 4.63 5.80 4.42
C PHE A 458 3.48 6.78 4.16
N ASN A 459 2.32 6.26 3.76
CA ASN A 459 1.15 7.11 3.46
C ASN A 459 0.32 7.45 4.71
N ASP A 460 -0.82 8.11 4.51
CA ASP A 460 -1.75 8.52 5.56
C ASP A 460 -2.23 7.40 6.48
N TYR A 461 -2.25 6.16 5.98
CA TYR A 461 -2.66 4.93 6.67
C TYR A 461 -1.46 4.06 7.05
N ALA A 462 -0.28 4.67 7.09
CA ALA A 462 0.98 4.04 7.45
C ALA A 462 1.35 2.80 6.61
N PHE A 463 0.88 2.73 5.36
CA PHE A 463 1.40 1.79 4.36
C PHE A 463 2.84 2.19 4.02
N PRO A 464 3.84 1.34 4.28
CA PRO A 464 5.23 1.66 3.98
C PRO A 464 5.44 1.66 2.47
N VAL A 465 6.04 2.73 1.95
CA VAL A 465 6.23 2.92 0.51
C VAL A 465 7.28 1.94 -0.05
N PHE A 466 8.34 1.71 0.72
CA PHE A 466 9.46 0.85 0.30
C PHE A 466 9.53 -0.42 1.14
N SER A 467 9.72 -1.55 0.49
CA SER A 467 10.21 -2.77 1.14
C SER A 467 11.72 -2.74 1.25
N GLY A 468 12.29 -3.62 2.09
CA GLY A 468 13.73 -3.67 2.32
C GLY A 468 14.46 -4.51 1.28
N VAL A 469 13.84 -5.60 0.87
CA VAL A 469 14.31 -6.46 -0.23
C VAL A 469 13.13 -6.76 -1.14
N LEU A 470 13.26 -6.45 -2.43
CA LEU A 470 12.31 -6.87 -3.45
C LEU A 470 13.04 -7.69 -4.50
N ILE A 471 12.69 -8.98 -4.61
CA ILE A 471 13.17 -9.85 -5.68
C ILE A 471 11.96 -10.33 -6.46
N MET A 472 11.87 -9.90 -7.72
CA MET A 472 10.73 -10.25 -8.55
C MET A 472 11.09 -10.66 -9.97
N ASN A 473 10.17 -11.42 -10.58
CA ASN A 473 10.24 -11.85 -11.99
C ASN A 473 11.59 -12.49 -12.37
N THR A 474 12.13 -13.32 -11.47
CA THR A 474 13.44 -13.98 -11.64
C THR A 474 13.28 -15.50 -11.62
N ASN A 475 14.12 -16.16 -12.43
CA ASN A 475 14.33 -17.60 -12.34
C ASN A 475 15.77 -17.99 -12.06
N ALA A 476 16.65 -17.00 -11.90
CA ALA A 476 18.02 -17.24 -11.46
C ALA A 476 18.03 -17.72 -10.00
N SER A 477 18.91 -18.66 -9.70
CA SER A 477 19.11 -19.12 -8.33
C SER A 477 19.90 -18.08 -7.54
N ALA A 478 19.40 -17.72 -6.37
CA ALA A 478 20.02 -16.77 -5.47
C ALA A 478 20.00 -17.27 -4.02
N VAL A 479 21.05 -16.95 -3.28
CA VAL A 479 21.18 -17.18 -1.84
C VAL A 479 21.39 -15.83 -1.16
N LEU A 480 20.41 -15.46 -0.34
CA LEU A 480 20.44 -14.34 0.59
C LEU A 480 21.00 -14.86 1.91
N TYR A 481 22.30 -14.65 2.12
CA TYR A 481 23.07 -15.26 3.21
C TYR A 481 23.37 -14.22 4.30
N HIS A 482 23.03 -14.51 5.56
CA HIS A 482 23.18 -13.57 6.71
C HIS A 482 22.63 -12.17 6.42
N MET A 483 21.40 -12.08 5.94
CA MET A 483 20.81 -10.77 5.69
C MET A 483 20.54 -10.02 7.01
N PRO A 484 20.70 -8.68 7.03
CA PRO A 484 20.45 -7.86 8.22
C PRO A 484 18.96 -7.59 8.43
N SER A 485 18.59 -6.97 9.54
CA SER A 485 17.21 -6.59 9.83
C SER A 485 16.66 -5.43 8.99
N LEU A 486 17.50 -4.72 8.23
CA LEU A 486 17.11 -3.56 7.40
C LEU A 486 16.48 -2.44 8.24
N PHE A 487 17.17 -2.13 9.35
CA PHE A 487 16.77 -1.11 10.30
C PHE A 487 16.62 0.28 9.66
N ILE A 488 15.47 0.91 9.88
CA ILE A 488 15.20 2.33 9.60
C ILE A 488 14.98 3.09 10.89
N LYS A 489 15.18 4.40 10.86
CA LYS A 489 14.92 5.26 12.03
C LYS A 489 14.21 6.52 11.57
N TYR A 490 12.93 6.68 11.88
CA TYR A 490 12.15 7.87 11.48
C TYR A 490 12.80 9.19 11.93
N ASN A 491 13.63 9.77 11.06
CA ASN A 491 14.33 11.03 11.26
C ASN A 491 13.83 12.09 10.29
N ASN A 492 13.13 11.71 9.22
CA ASN A 492 12.52 12.69 8.33
C ASN A 492 11.45 13.50 9.09
N PRO A 493 11.64 14.83 9.26
CA PRO A 493 10.72 15.67 10.04
C PRO A 493 9.29 15.67 9.50
N GLU A 494 9.11 15.38 8.20
CA GLU A 494 7.82 15.27 7.53
C GLU A 494 6.92 14.21 8.18
N TYR A 495 7.48 13.05 8.52
CA TYR A 495 6.73 11.94 9.12
C TYR A 495 6.62 12.03 10.65
N SER A 496 7.26 13.02 11.28
CA SER A 496 7.22 13.17 12.74
C SER A 496 5.80 13.38 13.29
N GLY A 497 4.92 14.05 12.53
CA GLY A 497 3.52 14.22 12.89
C GLY A 497 2.77 12.89 12.92
N TYR A 498 2.99 12.06 11.91
CA TYR A 498 2.36 10.74 11.78
C TYR A 498 2.89 9.72 12.79
N VAL A 499 4.22 9.67 13.00
CA VAL A 499 4.83 8.80 14.03
C VAL A 499 4.24 9.11 15.41
N ASN A 500 4.05 10.40 15.73
CA ASN A 500 3.40 10.81 16.98
C ASN A 500 1.90 10.50 17.01
N PHE A 501 1.20 10.64 15.87
CA PHE A 501 -0.23 10.35 15.73
C PHE A 501 -0.51 8.87 15.99
N TYR A 502 0.19 7.98 15.30
CA TYR A 502 0.09 6.54 15.49
C TYR A 502 0.79 6.06 16.76
N LYS A 503 1.63 6.88 17.39
CA LYS A 503 2.48 6.51 18.55
C LYS A 503 3.47 5.38 18.23
N PHE A 504 3.94 5.34 16.99
CA PHE A 504 4.96 4.37 16.59
C PHE A 504 6.27 4.60 17.34
N PRO A 505 7.07 3.53 17.57
CA PRO A 505 8.47 3.68 17.92
C PRO A 505 9.20 4.56 16.89
N SER A 506 10.27 5.23 17.31
CA SER A 506 11.11 6.06 16.41
C SER A 506 11.93 5.28 15.37
N TYR A 507 11.64 3.98 15.19
CA TYR A 507 12.33 3.08 14.29
C TYR A 507 11.39 1.95 13.84
N ASN A 508 11.80 1.25 12.79
CA ASN A 508 11.18 0.01 12.29
C ASN A 508 12.24 -0.78 11.49
N PHE A 509 11.81 -1.86 10.86
CA PHE A 509 12.62 -2.72 10.00
C PHE A 509 11.85 -2.98 8.70
N LEU A 510 12.52 -2.85 7.56
CA LEU A 510 11.88 -3.04 6.27
C LEU A 510 11.77 -4.53 5.92
N ASN A 511 10.65 -4.91 5.31
CA ASN A 511 10.31 -6.30 5.01
C ASN A 511 11.01 -6.87 3.77
N TYR A 512 10.87 -8.19 3.59
CA TYR A 512 11.39 -8.95 2.46
C TYR A 512 10.24 -9.42 1.58
N GLU A 513 10.38 -9.26 0.27
CA GLU A 513 9.33 -9.49 -0.70
C GLU A 513 9.86 -10.30 -1.89
N PHE A 514 9.33 -11.51 -2.06
CA PHE A 514 9.61 -12.35 -3.21
C PHE A 514 8.33 -12.53 -4.03
N TYR A 515 8.33 -11.98 -5.24
CA TYR A 515 7.15 -11.99 -6.11
C TYR A 515 7.45 -12.60 -7.47
N ASN A 516 6.72 -13.66 -7.85
CA ASN A 516 6.95 -14.33 -9.14
C ASN A 516 8.44 -14.72 -9.33
N ALA A 517 9.05 -15.23 -8.26
CA ALA A 517 10.46 -15.59 -8.19
C ALA A 517 10.63 -17.10 -8.04
N SER A 518 11.81 -17.62 -8.40
CA SER A 518 12.14 -19.02 -8.13
C SER A 518 13.59 -19.25 -7.78
N ASN A 519 13.85 -20.37 -7.07
CA ASN A 519 15.20 -20.79 -6.65
C ASN A 519 15.90 -19.79 -5.71
N ILE A 520 15.12 -19.10 -4.88
CA ILE A 520 15.62 -18.16 -3.86
C ILE A 520 15.79 -18.90 -2.53
N THR A 521 16.92 -18.68 -1.87
CA THR A 521 17.20 -19.21 -0.54
C THR A 521 17.52 -18.07 0.41
N VAL A 522 16.79 -17.92 1.51
CA VAL A 522 17.13 -17.05 2.65
C VAL A 522 17.72 -17.91 3.75
N TRP A 523 18.96 -17.64 4.12
CA TRP A 523 19.72 -18.55 4.96
C TRP A 523 20.62 -17.88 6.00
N LYS A 524 20.48 -18.30 7.26
CA LYS A 524 21.28 -17.81 8.40
C LYS A 524 21.17 -16.31 8.67
N SER A 525 20.03 -15.70 8.38
CA SER A 525 19.72 -14.35 8.83
C SER A 525 19.37 -14.37 10.32
N ASN A 526 19.96 -13.50 11.14
CA ASN A 526 19.89 -13.61 12.60
C ASN A 526 18.83 -12.71 13.26
N ASP A 527 18.17 -11.83 12.51
CA ASP A 527 17.24 -10.84 13.08
C ASP A 527 16.26 -10.32 12.01
N ILE A 528 15.40 -11.18 11.47
CA ILE A 528 14.32 -10.70 10.60
C ILE A 528 13.18 -10.19 11.51
N SER A 529 12.87 -8.90 11.41
CA SER A 529 11.92 -8.21 12.30
C SER A 529 11.21 -7.08 11.55
N GLY A 530 10.30 -6.39 12.24
CA GLY A 530 9.43 -5.34 11.69
C GLY A 530 8.00 -5.44 12.22
N TYR A 531 7.32 -4.29 12.24
CA TYR A 531 5.88 -4.18 12.54
C TYR A 531 5.15 -3.46 11.41
N PHE A 532 3.85 -3.72 11.31
CA PHE A 532 2.94 -3.04 10.39
C PHE A 532 1.87 -2.31 11.20
N SER A 533 1.34 -1.22 10.62
CA SER A 533 0.20 -0.53 11.23
C SER A 533 -1.04 -1.43 11.21
N SER A 534 -1.90 -1.28 12.22
CA SER A 534 -3.22 -1.92 12.25
C SER A 534 -4.06 -1.62 10.99
N SER A 535 -3.82 -0.51 10.29
CA SER A 535 -4.46 -0.19 9.01
C SER A 535 -4.14 -1.18 7.88
N LEU A 536 -3.10 -2.01 8.03
CA LEU A 536 -2.78 -3.11 7.12
C LEU A 536 -3.49 -4.43 7.50
N GLU A 537 -4.40 -4.41 8.46
CA GLU A 537 -5.22 -5.59 8.78
C GLU A 537 -6.02 -6.07 7.55
N GLY A 538 -5.99 -7.38 7.32
CA GLY A 538 -6.58 -8.00 6.12
C GLY A 538 -5.73 -7.88 4.85
N PHE A 539 -4.63 -7.13 4.87
CA PHE A 539 -3.65 -7.08 3.78
C PHE A 539 -2.53 -8.11 3.97
N PRO A 540 -1.87 -8.54 2.88
CA PRO A 540 -0.83 -9.57 2.92
C PRO A 540 0.53 -9.05 3.40
N ALA A 541 0.61 -8.56 4.63
CA ALA A 541 1.84 -8.02 5.20
C ALA A 541 2.56 -9.00 6.15
N ALA A 542 3.87 -9.12 5.98
CA ALA A 542 4.77 -9.87 6.85
C ALA A 542 6.22 -9.43 6.65
N ASN A 543 7.08 -9.70 7.64
CA ASN A 543 8.52 -9.42 7.56
C ASN A 543 9.20 -10.21 6.44
N LEU A 544 8.62 -11.35 6.03
CA LEU A 544 8.93 -12.03 4.78
C LEU A 544 7.64 -12.45 4.07
N VAL A 545 7.42 -11.92 2.87
CA VAL A 545 6.31 -12.29 1.98
C VAL A 545 6.85 -13.09 0.79
N ILE A 546 6.30 -14.28 0.59
CA ILE A 546 6.59 -15.16 -0.56
C ILE A 546 5.30 -15.32 -1.37
N TRP A 547 5.26 -14.71 -2.55
CA TRP A 547 4.06 -14.67 -3.37
C TRP A 547 4.31 -15.17 -4.79
N ASN A 548 3.48 -16.11 -5.25
CA ASN A 548 3.45 -16.59 -6.63
C ASN A 548 4.82 -17.14 -7.04
N SER A 549 5.52 -17.71 -6.08
CA SER A 549 6.92 -18.09 -6.19
C SER A 549 7.06 -19.60 -6.01
N THR A 550 8.17 -20.15 -6.49
CA THR A 550 8.40 -21.60 -6.42
C THR A 550 9.84 -21.95 -6.10
N ARG A 551 10.06 -23.11 -5.46
CA ARG A 551 11.40 -23.58 -5.07
C ARG A 551 12.10 -22.56 -4.18
N ILE A 552 11.43 -22.12 -3.13
CA ILE A 552 11.97 -21.16 -2.16
C ILE A 552 12.42 -21.91 -0.92
N LEU A 553 13.60 -21.60 -0.40
CA LEU A 553 14.06 -22.10 0.90
C LEU A 553 14.17 -20.94 1.87
N ASN A 554 13.34 -20.93 2.90
CA ASN A 554 13.58 -20.11 4.08
C ASN A 554 14.13 -21.03 5.18
N GLY A 555 15.42 -20.94 5.49
CA GLY A 555 15.95 -21.81 6.53
C GLY A 555 17.12 -21.33 7.36
N SER A 556 17.21 -21.89 8.56
CA SER A 556 18.21 -21.52 9.58
C SER A 556 18.20 -20.03 9.95
N ASN A 557 17.07 -19.33 9.84
CA ASN A 557 16.95 -17.93 10.19
C ASN A 557 16.38 -17.75 11.60
N THR A 558 16.59 -16.56 12.17
CA THR A 558 15.96 -16.12 13.42
C THR A 558 15.06 -14.93 13.11
N PHE A 559 13.80 -15.03 13.55
CA PHE A 559 12.80 -13.98 13.47
C PHE A 559 12.48 -13.47 14.88
N ASN A 560 12.59 -12.16 15.06
CA ASN A 560 12.06 -11.45 16.21
C ASN A 560 10.73 -10.83 15.80
N VAL A 561 9.65 -11.60 15.94
CA VAL A 561 8.33 -11.25 15.42
C VAL A 561 7.73 -10.16 16.31
N MET A 562 7.63 -8.94 15.80
CA MET A 562 6.91 -7.84 16.46
C MET A 562 5.42 -7.85 16.12
N ASP A 563 5.09 -8.34 14.92
CA ASP A 563 3.72 -8.39 14.39
C ASP A 563 3.56 -9.63 13.47
N SER A 564 3.91 -9.55 12.19
CA SER A 564 3.76 -10.67 11.22
C SER A 564 5.12 -11.17 10.74
N GLY A 565 5.47 -12.43 11.06
CA GLY A 565 6.76 -13.04 10.78
C GLY A 565 6.94 -13.41 9.30
N MET A 566 6.13 -14.35 8.81
CA MET A 566 6.18 -14.84 7.44
C MET A 566 4.79 -15.00 6.85
N LEU A 567 4.62 -14.69 5.56
CA LEU A 567 3.42 -14.96 4.79
C LEU A 567 3.78 -15.63 3.47
N VAL A 568 3.12 -16.75 3.17
CA VAL A 568 3.28 -17.47 1.90
C VAL A 568 1.93 -17.51 1.21
N PHE A 569 1.86 -16.97 -0.01
CA PHE A 569 0.60 -16.89 -0.75
C PHE A 569 0.73 -17.33 -2.22
N ASN A 570 -0.20 -18.17 -2.65
CA ASN A 570 -0.27 -18.72 -4.01
C ASN A 570 1.10 -19.20 -4.54
N SER A 571 1.93 -19.75 -3.66
CA SER A 571 3.24 -20.29 -3.97
C SER A 571 3.20 -21.82 -3.98
N ASN A 572 4.29 -22.47 -4.38
CA ASN A 572 4.40 -23.92 -4.26
C ASN A 572 5.86 -24.35 -4.10
N ASN A 573 6.05 -25.52 -3.49
CA ASN A 573 7.39 -26.08 -3.27
C ASN A 573 8.29 -25.07 -2.51
N VAL A 574 7.73 -24.41 -1.52
CA VAL A 574 8.43 -23.63 -0.50
C VAL A 574 8.82 -24.59 0.63
N THR A 575 10.07 -24.53 1.06
CA THR A 575 10.56 -25.25 2.22
C THR A 575 10.91 -24.26 3.33
N ILE A 576 10.24 -24.40 4.47
CA ILE A 576 10.50 -23.62 5.69
C ILE A 576 11.14 -24.57 6.70
N TRP A 577 12.43 -24.37 6.99
CA TRP A 577 13.21 -25.33 7.78
C TRP A 577 14.22 -24.71 8.73
N GLY A 578 14.24 -25.17 9.97
CA GLY A 578 15.30 -24.82 10.91
C GLY A 578 15.26 -23.37 11.40
N ASN A 579 14.14 -22.67 11.22
CA ASN A 579 14.01 -21.29 11.68
C ASN A 579 13.63 -21.23 13.16
N TYR A 580 14.08 -20.17 13.84
CA TYR A 580 13.61 -19.79 15.17
C TYR A 580 12.70 -18.56 15.05
N LEU A 581 11.50 -18.63 15.58
CA LEU A 581 10.55 -17.54 15.62
C LEU A 581 10.20 -17.25 17.08
N PHE A 582 10.47 -16.04 17.52
CA PHE A 582 10.23 -15.58 18.89
C PHE A 582 9.35 -14.34 18.90
N ASN A 583 8.46 -14.21 19.89
CA ASN A 583 7.87 -12.92 20.19
C ASN A 583 8.97 -11.91 20.55
N SER A 584 8.99 -10.77 19.87
CA SER A 584 9.87 -9.67 20.20
C SER A 584 9.61 -9.16 21.63
N PRO A 585 10.64 -8.89 22.44
CA PRO A 585 10.49 -8.35 23.79
C PRO A 585 9.92 -6.92 23.82
N LEU A 586 9.75 -6.28 22.67
CA LEU A 586 9.14 -4.95 22.56
C LEU A 586 7.61 -4.98 22.65
N ILE A 587 6.98 -6.15 22.56
CA ILE A 587 5.51 -6.32 22.51
C ILE A 587 4.85 -6.12 23.88
N TYR A 588 5.59 -6.04 25.00
CA TYR A 588 5.00 -5.93 26.35
C TYR A 588 4.36 -4.56 26.71
N ASN A 589 3.92 -3.77 25.73
CA ASN A 589 3.26 -2.49 25.94
C ASN A 589 1.92 -2.45 25.18
N ASN A 590 0.81 -2.51 25.91
CA ASN A 590 -0.56 -2.52 25.36
C ASN A 590 -0.82 -1.37 24.35
N THR A 591 -0.17 -0.22 24.51
CA THR A 591 -0.34 0.91 23.56
C THR A 591 0.30 0.69 22.19
N PHE A 592 1.26 -0.24 22.08
CA PHE A 592 1.88 -0.65 20.83
C PHE A 592 1.04 -1.72 20.12
N GLU A 593 0.42 -2.63 20.88
CA GLU A 593 -0.47 -3.66 20.35
C GLU A 593 -1.72 -3.04 19.69
N ASP A 594 -2.33 -2.01 20.29
CA ASP A 594 -3.54 -1.36 19.77
C ASP A 594 -3.37 -0.66 18.40
N ILE A 595 -2.12 -0.40 17.97
CA ILE A 595 -1.76 0.36 16.75
C ILE A 595 -0.98 -0.49 15.74
N THR A 596 -0.72 -1.75 16.07
CA THR A 596 -0.04 -2.76 15.24
C THR A 596 -0.85 -4.06 15.29
N ASN A 597 -0.21 -5.23 15.24
CA ASN A 597 -0.84 -6.55 15.36
C ASN A 597 -1.97 -6.76 14.36
N ILE A 598 -1.64 -6.80 13.07
CA ILE A 598 -2.61 -6.98 11.98
C ILE A 598 -3.32 -8.36 12.00
N TRP A 599 -2.93 -9.24 12.93
CA TRP A 599 -3.53 -10.54 13.21
C TRP A 599 -4.19 -10.63 14.60
N GLY A 600 -4.28 -9.51 15.32
CA GLY A 600 -4.70 -9.43 16.72
C GLY A 600 -3.61 -9.78 17.74
N ALA A 601 -2.55 -10.50 17.33
CA ALA A 601 -1.35 -10.79 18.10
C ALA A 601 -0.19 -11.18 17.15
N PRO A 602 1.06 -11.23 17.62
CA PRO A 602 2.19 -11.61 16.78
C PRO A 602 2.04 -13.01 16.17
N LEU A 603 2.15 -13.10 14.83
CA LEU A 603 1.99 -14.31 14.03
C LEU A 603 3.32 -14.81 13.46
N GLY A 604 3.64 -16.09 13.66
CA GLY A 604 4.83 -16.73 13.11
C GLY A 604 4.76 -16.98 11.60
N LEU A 605 3.72 -17.70 11.15
CA LEU A 605 3.54 -18.08 9.75
C LEU A 605 2.07 -18.02 9.33
N ALA A 606 1.77 -17.21 8.32
CA ALA A 606 0.52 -17.24 7.58
C ALA A 606 0.71 -18.04 6.28
N GLU A 607 0.05 -19.18 6.15
CA GLU A 607 0.19 -20.12 5.03
C GLU A 607 -1.10 -20.17 4.20
N TYR A 608 -1.08 -19.46 3.08
CA TYR A 608 -2.15 -19.38 2.08
C TYR A 608 -1.69 -19.95 0.72
N SER A 609 -0.92 -21.04 0.75
CA SER A 609 -0.42 -21.74 -0.43
C SER A 609 -0.64 -23.25 -0.32
N SER A 610 -0.03 -24.04 -1.21
CA SER A 610 -0.17 -25.50 -1.17
C SER A 610 1.04 -26.19 -1.75
N ASN A 611 1.28 -27.41 -1.28
CA ASN A 611 2.45 -28.23 -1.59
C ASN A 611 3.76 -27.65 -1.05
N ASP A 612 3.68 -26.96 0.07
CA ASP A 612 4.83 -26.48 0.82
C ASP A 612 5.21 -27.46 1.93
N THR A 613 6.45 -27.38 2.41
CA THR A 613 7.00 -28.28 3.43
C THR A 613 7.58 -27.48 4.58
N ILE A 614 6.93 -27.55 5.74
CA ILE A 614 7.24 -26.79 6.95
C ILE A 614 7.64 -27.80 8.03
N TYR A 615 8.94 -27.90 8.33
CA TYR A 615 9.40 -28.85 9.34
C TYR A 615 10.68 -28.40 10.04
N ASN A 616 10.89 -28.91 11.26
CA ASN A 616 12.05 -28.64 12.09
C ASN A 616 12.27 -27.15 12.39
N ASN A 617 11.21 -26.36 12.49
CA ASN A 617 11.26 -24.97 12.98
C ASN A 617 10.92 -24.91 14.48
N PHE A 618 11.29 -23.81 15.12
CA PHE A 618 10.98 -23.50 16.52
C PHE A 618 10.04 -22.30 16.59
N PHE A 619 8.76 -22.56 16.87
CA PHE A 619 7.73 -21.53 17.01
C PHE A 619 7.46 -21.26 18.49
N ASP A 620 7.94 -20.11 18.96
CA ASP A 620 7.70 -19.53 20.29
C ASP A 620 7.19 -18.11 20.13
N VAL A 621 6.06 -18.03 19.43
CA VAL A 621 5.30 -16.82 19.11
C VAL A 621 3.84 -17.06 19.44
N GLU A 622 3.12 -16.01 19.80
CA GLU A 622 1.75 -16.13 20.34
C GLU A 622 0.80 -16.85 19.39
N ILE A 623 0.74 -16.43 18.13
CA ILE A 623 0.08 -17.20 17.08
C ILE A 623 1.17 -17.91 16.29
N THR A 624 1.31 -19.23 16.47
CA THR A 624 2.39 -20.00 15.83
C THR A 624 2.23 -20.09 14.31
N ALA A 625 1.05 -20.50 13.85
CA ALA A 625 0.74 -20.73 12.45
C ALA A 625 -0.76 -20.54 12.18
N TYR A 626 -1.06 -20.02 10.99
CA TYR A 626 -2.41 -19.76 10.50
C TYR A 626 -2.52 -20.23 9.05
N SER A 627 -3.47 -21.12 8.76
CA SER A 627 -3.77 -21.62 7.41
C SER A 627 -5.27 -21.93 7.31
N PRO A 628 -6.09 -20.92 6.97
CA PRO A 628 -7.54 -21.02 7.03
C PRO A 628 -8.17 -21.54 5.73
N GLU A 629 -9.48 -21.82 5.73
CA GLU A 629 -10.24 -22.17 4.51
C GLU A 629 -10.75 -20.94 3.75
N VAL A 630 -9.99 -19.85 3.76
CA VAL A 630 -10.37 -18.58 3.12
C VAL A 630 -9.15 -17.95 2.43
N SER A 631 -9.39 -17.32 1.29
CA SER A 631 -8.36 -16.51 0.63
C SER A 631 -8.34 -15.10 1.20
N ILE A 632 -7.17 -14.67 1.67
CA ILE A 632 -6.94 -13.30 2.17
C ILE A 632 -7.26 -12.24 1.11
N TYR A 633 -7.17 -12.54 -0.19
CA TYR A 633 -7.46 -11.57 -1.26
C TYR A 633 -8.92 -11.51 -1.69
N THR A 634 -9.56 -12.67 -1.73
CA THR A 634 -10.92 -12.76 -2.29
C THR A 634 -11.99 -12.79 -1.21
N GLY A 635 -11.63 -13.10 0.05
CA GLY A 635 -12.58 -13.39 1.12
C GLY A 635 -13.42 -14.67 0.90
N GLY A 636 -13.35 -15.26 -0.30
CA GLY A 636 -14.00 -16.51 -0.65
C GLY A 636 -13.26 -17.75 -0.15
N PHE A 637 -13.98 -18.87 -0.15
CA PHE A 637 -13.47 -20.18 0.23
C PHE A 637 -12.24 -20.58 -0.58
N ALA A 638 -11.20 -21.03 0.11
CA ALA A 638 -9.98 -21.59 -0.46
C ALA A 638 -9.52 -22.74 0.42
N MET A 639 -8.77 -23.70 -0.13
CA MET A 639 -8.20 -24.79 0.66
C MET A 639 -6.70 -24.86 0.41
N TYR A 640 -5.94 -24.96 1.50
CA TYR A 640 -4.49 -25.03 1.50
C TYR A 640 -4.05 -26.39 2.04
N VAL A 641 -3.22 -27.10 1.29
CA VAL A 641 -2.77 -28.46 1.63
C VAL A 641 -1.25 -28.52 1.63
N ASP A 642 -0.68 -28.59 2.84
CA ASP A 642 0.76 -28.51 3.05
C ASP A 642 1.29 -29.63 3.96
N HIS A 643 2.59 -29.85 3.90
CA HIS A 643 3.30 -30.80 4.74
C HIS A 643 3.89 -30.09 5.95
N TRP A 644 3.16 -30.10 7.07
CA TRP A 644 3.60 -29.55 8.36
C TRP A 644 4.62 -30.43 9.11
N ASN A 645 5.00 -31.54 8.50
CA ASN A 645 6.05 -32.44 8.97
C ASN A 645 6.53 -33.34 7.82
N ILE A 646 7.70 -33.92 7.99
CA ILE A 646 8.17 -35.08 7.24
C ILE A 646 7.95 -36.36 8.07
N THR A 647 8.21 -37.52 7.46
CA THR A 647 8.24 -38.78 8.21
C THR A 647 9.31 -38.72 9.29
N LYS A 648 8.95 -39.17 10.51
CA LYS A 648 9.89 -39.26 11.64
C LYS A 648 11.11 -40.09 11.26
N GLN A 649 12.29 -39.49 11.32
CA GLN A 649 13.54 -40.13 10.94
C GLN A 649 14.70 -39.66 11.83
N PRO A 650 15.83 -40.39 11.89
CA PRO A 650 17.00 -39.93 12.63
C PRO A 650 17.47 -38.53 12.19
N ALA A 651 17.91 -37.72 13.14
CA ALA A 651 18.31 -36.33 12.89
C ALA A 651 19.52 -36.21 11.94
N TYR A 652 20.32 -37.27 11.76
CA TYR A 652 21.46 -37.28 10.84
C TYR A 652 21.09 -37.53 9.37
N ILE A 653 19.83 -37.89 9.07
CA ILE A 653 19.40 -38.10 7.68
C ILE A 653 19.34 -36.74 6.96
N VAL A 654 19.91 -36.66 5.77
CA VAL A 654 20.01 -35.42 5.00
C VAL A 654 18.94 -35.36 3.92
N HIS A 655 18.19 -34.27 3.89
CA HIS A 655 17.37 -33.86 2.75
C HIS A 655 18.07 -32.73 2.00
N TYR A 656 17.97 -32.72 0.67
CA TYR A 656 18.57 -31.64 -0.13
C TYR A 656 17.48 -30.78 -0.75
N PHE A 657 17.62 -29.47 -0.60
CA PHE A 657 16.75 -28.49 -1.25
C PHE A 657 17.57 -27.29 -1.71
N ASN A 658 17.42 -26.87 -2.97
CA ASN A 658 18.24 -25.83 -3.60
C ASN A 658 19.76 -25.96 -3.34
N GLY A 659 20.27 -27.20 -3.24
CA GLY A 659 21.68 -27.47 -2.95
C GLY A 659 22.07 -27.42 -1.46
N PHE A 660 21.15 -27.07 -0.56
CA PHE A 660 21.37 -27.04 0.89
C PHE A 660 21.05 -28.40 1.52
N ALA A 661 21.93 -28.85 2.41
CA ALA A 661 21.74 -30.05 3.22
C ALA A 661 20.93 -29.69 4.48
N LEU A 662 19.70 -30.22 4.56
CA LEU A 662 18.76 -30.03 5.65
C LEU A 662 18.78 -31.28 6.54
N TYR A 663 19.39 -31.16 7.73
CA TYR A 663 19.47 -32.22 8.72
C TYR A 663 19.70 -31.65 10.11
N GLY A 664 19.45 -32.45 11.14
CA GLY A 664 19.54 -32.07 12.54
C GLY A 664 18.16 -31.95 13.18
N SER A 665 18.14 -31.57 14.46
CA SER A 665 16.93 -31.28 15.22
C SER A 665 17.07 -29.90 15.84
N ILE A 666 16.09 -29.02 15.61
CA ILE A 666 16.11 -27.63 16.10
C ILE A 666 16.13 -27.51 17.62
N ILE A 667 15.67 -28.57 18.31
CA ILE A 667 15.69 -28.73 19.77
C ILE A 667 16.66 -29.84 20.23
N TYR A 668 17.64 -30.20 19.41
CA TYR A 668 18.70 -31.16 19.73
C TYR A 668 18.23 -32.58 20.10
N THR A 669 17.08 -33.02 19.56
CA THR A 669 16.66 -34.42 19.71
C THR A 669 17.39 -35.35 18.72
N ARG A 670 17.24 -36.67 18.90
CA ARG A 670 17.85 -37.68 18.02
C ARG A 670 17.10 -37.88 16.70
N TYR A 671 15.99 -37.19 16.47
CA TYR A 671 15.15 -37.33 15.29
C TYR A 671 14.73 -35.96 14.72
N GLN A 672 14.27 -35.97 13.48
CA GLN A 672 13.56 -34.86 12.84
C GLN A 672 12.24 -35.39 12.27
N GLY A 673 11.25 -34.52 12.13
CA GLY A 673 9.90 -34.90 11.78
C GLY A 673 9.05 -33.67 11.52
N GLY A 674 8.44 -33.12 12.56
CA GLY A 674 7.69 -31.88 12.54
C GLY A 674 8.45 -30.71 13.13
N ASN A 675 7.73 -29.78 13.73
CA ASN A 675 8.23 -28.53 14.30
C ASN A 675 8.08 -28.55 15.83
N PHE A 676 8.82 -27.69 16.51
CA PHE A 676 8.57 -27.37 17.92
C PHE A 676 7.55 -26.24 18.01
N TRP A 677 6.50 -26.45 18.82
CA TRP A 677 5.46 -25.46 19.07
C TRP A 677 5.36 -25.22 20.58
N TYR A 678 5.52 -23.97 21.02
CA TYR A 678 5.51 -23.65 22.45
C TYR A 678 4.19 -24.02 23.16
N ASN A 679 3.06 -23.92 22.44
CA ASN A 679 1.72 -24.25 22.92
C ASN A 679 1.30 -25.72 22.66
N PHE A 680 2.22 -26.59 22.21
CA PHE A 680 1.90 -28.01 22.00
C PHE A 680 1.54 -28.71 23.32
N ASN A 681 0.29 -29.15 23.43
CA ASN A 681 -0.26 -29.80 24.62
C ASN A 681 -0.29 -31.34 24.54
N GLY A 682 0.25 -31.94 23.47
CA GLY A 682 0.24 -33.39 23.23
C GLY A 682 -0.80 -33.89 22.23
N THR A 683 -1.71 -33.04 21.74
CA THR A 683 -2.75 -33.42 20.76
C THR A 683 -2.18 -33.53 19.33
N ILE A 684 -2.43 -34.66 18.65
CA ILE A 684 -1.91 -34.94 17.30
C ILE A 684 -3.08 -35.14 16.31
N PRO A 685 -3.06 -34.52 15.12
CA PRO A 685 -2.04 -33.56 14.67
C PRO A 685 -2.10 -32.27 15.49
N TYR A 686 -0.96 -31.61 15.66
CA TYR A 686 -0.97 -30.23 16.12
C TYR A 686 -1.55 -29.35 15.01
N ASN A 687 -2.56 -28.57 15.33
CA ASN A 687 -3.26 -27.70 14.39
C ASN A 687 -3.53 -26.30 14.95
N ASN A 688 -2.80 -25.90 15.99
CA ASN A 688 -2.93 -24.61 16.66
C ASN A 688 -4.39 -24.23 16.99
N ASP A 689 -5.09 -25.11 17.72
CA ASP A 689 -6.49 -24.97 18.11
C ASP A 689 -7.48 -24.72 16.94
N GLY A 690 -7.14 -25.26 15.76
CA GLY A 690 -7.96 -25.17 14.55
C GLY A 690 -7.57 -24.04 13.59
N LEU A 691 -6.54 -23.25 13.93
CA LEU A 691 -6.01 -22.22 13.03
C LEU A 691 -5.28 -22.79 11.81
N ILE A 692 -4.85 -24.06 11.87
CA ILE A 692 -4.49 -24.85 10.69
C ILE A 692 -5.72 -25.70 10.34
N ALA A 693 -6.45 -25.30 9.31
CA ALA A 693 -7.74 -25.92 8.99
C ALA A 693 -7.60 -27.31 8.39
N ILE A 694 -6.61 -27.52 7.52
CA ILE A 694 -6.36 -28.79 6.82
C ILE A 694 -4.95 -29.28 7.12
N GLY A 695 -4.85 -30.55 7.52
CA GLY A 695 -3.59 -31.18 7.87
C GLY A 695 -3.19 -30.92 9.32
N GLY A 696 -1.97 -30.41 9.51
CA GLY A 696 -1.34 -30.24 10.82
C GLY A 696 -0.12 -31.14 11.03
N ASP A 697 0.64 -30.86 12.07
CA ASP A 697 1.89 -31.53 12.36
C ASP A 697 1.65 -32.84 13.12
N TYR A 698 1.91 -33.97 12.44
CA TYR A 698 1.77 -35.31 13.00
C TYR A 698 3.01 -35.82 13.74
N VAL A 699 4.13 -35.10 13.66
CA VAL A 699 5.38 -35.45 14.33
C VAL A 699 5.97 -34.24 15.08
N PRO A 700 5.21 -33.56 15.97
CA PRO A 700 5.74 -32.42 16.71
C PRO A 700 7.02 -32.77 17.46
N LEU A 701 7.97 -31.84 17.45
CA LEU A 701 9.18 -31.91 18.24
C LEU A 701 8.87 -31.45 19.67
N TYR A 702 9.27 -32.24 20.65
CA TYR A 702 9.16 -31.92 22.07
C TYR A 702 10.38 -32.42 22.82
N TYR A 703 10.75 -31.73 23.90
CA TYR A 703 11.84 -32.15 24.76
C TYR A 703 11.48 -33.48 25.46
N PHE A 704 12.31 -34.50 25.28
CA PHE A 704 12.23 -35.70 26.13
C PHE A 704 12.76 -35.34 27.53
N ILE A 705 11.87 -35.01 28.46
CA ILE A 705 12.25 -34.80 29.86
C ILE A 705 12.55 -36.17 30.48
N PHE A 706 13.82 -36.57 30.49
CA PHE A 706 14.30 -37.56 31.46
C PHE A 706 14.48 -36.85 32.80
N PRO A 707 14.01 -37.40 33.93
CA PRO A 707 14.06 -36.75 35.24
C PRO A 707 15.48 -36.48 35.79
N PHE A 708 16.54 -36.84 35.06
CA PHE A 708 17.94 -36.57 35.45
C PHE A 708 18.58 -35.36 34.74
N PHE A 709 17.89 -34.69 33.82
CA PHE A 709 18.45 -33.58 33.01
C PHE A 709 18.14 -32.16 33.51
N ILE A 710 17.58 -32.02 34.72
CA ILE A 710 17.23 -30.70 35.31
C ILE A 710 18.47 -29.79 35.47
N VAL A 711 19.68 -30.36 35.59
CA VAL A 711 20.90 -29.57 35.81
C VAL A 711 21.46 -28.93 34.53
N SER A 712 21.26 -29.53 33.34
CA SER A 712 21.88 -29.02 32.10
C SER A 712 21.05 -27.93 31.42
N CYS A 713 19.71 -27.99 31.51
CA CYS A 713 18.85 -26.96 30.92
C CYS A 713 18.95 -25.62 31.67
N ILE A 714 19.12 -25.66 33.00
CA ILE A 714 19.34 -24.46 33.83
C ILE A 714 20.66 -23.77 33.43
N ILE A 715 21.72 -24.53 33.10
CA ILE A 715 23.01 -23.96 32.67
C ILE A 715 22.93 -23.33 31.26
N HIS A 716 22.10 -23.86 30.36
CA HIS A 716 21.93 -23.30 29.02
C HIS A 716 21.04 -22.04 29.03
N PHE A 717 19.96 -22.04 29.83
CA PHE A 717 19.15 -20.84 30.06
C PHE A 717 19.96 -19.72 30.71
N ILE A 718 20.83 -20.02 31.69
CA ILE A 718 21.73 -19.05 32.31
C ILE A 718 22.78 -18.52 31.32
N LYS A 719 23.21 -19.30 30.32
CA LYS A 719 24.15 -18.80 29.30
C LYS A 719 23.50 -17.89 28.27
N ILE A 720 22.27 -18.18 27.86
CA ILE A 720 21.50 -17.31 26.96
C ILE A 720 21.16 -16.01 27.68
N TYR A 721 20.73 -16.07 28.95
CA TYR A 721 20.39 -14.87 29.73
C TYR A 721 21.61 -14.00 30.11
N ASN A 722 22.83 -14.53 30.09
CA ASN A 722 24.07 -13.77 30.33
C ASN A 722 24.77 -13.33 29.03
N SER A 723 24.18 -13.59 27.86
CA SER A 723 24.70 -13.15 26.55
C SER A 723 23.74 -12.23 25.78
N ILE A 724 22.57 -11.96 26.37
CA ILE A 724 21.77 -10.74 26.17
C ILE A 724 22.28 -9.72 27.20
#